data_AF-A0AAD4SU29-F1
#
_entry.id   AF-A0AAD4SU29-F1
#
_cell.length_a   1.000
_cell.length_b   1.000
_cell.length_c   1.000
_cell.angle_alpha   90.00
_cell.angle_beta   90.00
_cell.angle_gamma   90.00
#
_symmetry.space_group_name_H-M   'P 1'
#
loop_
_entity.id
_entity.type
_entity.pdbx_description
1 polymer ?
#
loop_
_entity_poly.entity_id
_entity_poly.type
_entity_poly.pdbx_seq_one_letter_code
_entity_poly.pdbx_strand_id
1 'polypeptide(L)'
;MNMTSQMRPSSLPVNCSKISQTLISSPDLYCREKEKNMAMADVVKSCLDSIRQISEEVEGAVIYLDAGCTEAFQFFGAVSLLLELGACAVCSLENASALDAVVDWNSNAKSAKKMVVITSRLLSDAHRYILRCLSMHQAILHCTIFTSISEVAHSTYPDSPLGPDAFREYESLLLQDYEELVRKCDIEKKSSSRPSVFGRSEASILGENLASEDEGWSKFSPSEEEIPRTPRTPRENLDEPNSLVTKRDGLLRVDISVNHFPMILCPLSPRVFVLPSEGTIAEACLSSEHEDSLGPGLPSISTGVPSDGEDSPPGAILTAHLLYHLAAKMDLKMEIFSLGDLSKTIGKIMMDMSSLYDVGRRKRSAGLLLIDRTLDLLTPCCHGDSLVDRIFSSLPRRPRSSSSFVNQNKHGPGTIQRAPLDAQIPLGKLYTKEEPAIWPIEGIEAFLSGWSSNEPSSPIPVPTDRSRISGETSAQSEIGSLSGSFVTTENHRGAEYLEALMDRRTKDAAILIKKWLQETMRQEKVSVNVRTRTSFPAASELQSMAKAVAKDQSSLLRNKGIIQLAIAAAHSLSEPHTSHWDAFVSAEKILNASCGDTSQTLSAQIRDLINTSVLVKTLDQKDQSKESSQGLLSFRDALLLAITGYILAGENFPTSGSDGPFSWEEDHFLKEAIVDALLENPSAARLKFFHGMEEVLEANLNKHKSEKSKEDSSNQSTLEDFDDDQWGNWGDEEDAENNNEQVYGDMQLKLELRDRVDNLFKFFHKLSSLKTKNITLRNGPLGLESSYGGDPYMGKGLLYKLLTMVLGKYEVPGLEYHSSAVGRLFKSGFGRFGLGQAKPSLGEQSVILVFVVGGINCHEVLEAREALSQSGRPDIELIIGGTTLLTPNDMLDLLLGS
;
A
#
# COMPACT_ATOMS: atom_id res chain seq x y z
N MET A 1 17.21 -66.67 -2.99
CA MET A 1 16.60 -67.91 -3.50
C MET A 1 15.19 -67.57 -3.97
N ASN A 2 14.94 -67.69 -5.29
CA ASN A 2 13.73 -68.15 -6.01
C ASN A 2 12.34 -67.77 -5.42
N MET A 3 11.27 -67.44 -6.16
CA MET A 3 10.95 -67.38 -7.59
C MET A 3 9.45 -66.99 -7.65
N THR A 4 9.09 -66.03 -8.50
CA THR A 4 7.99 -66.05 -9.50
C THR A 4 6.56 -66.59 -9.23
N SER A 5 5.61 -66.01 -9.99
CA SER A 5 4.33 -66.58 -10.51
C SER A 5 3.05 -66.25 -9.72
N GLN A 6 2.21 -65.29 -10.14
CA GLN A 6 1.11 -65.43 -11.14
C GLN A 6 0.21 -66.66 -10.94
N MET A 7 -1.07 -66.44 -10.58
CA MET A 7 -2.25 -66.64 -11.46
C MET A 7 -3.59 -66.41 -10.70
N ARG A 8 -4.46 -65.61 -11.32
CA ARG A 8 -5.92 -65.43 -11.07
C ARG A 8 -6.71 -66.61 -11.71
N PRO A 9 -8.06 -66.60 -11.84
CA PRO A 9 -9.17 -66.33 -10.90
C PRO A 9 -10.34 -67.37 -11.04
N SER A 10 -11.34 -67.30 -10.15
CA SER A 10 -12.74 -67.72 -10.40
C SER A 10 -13.60 -67.23 -9.22
N SER A 11 -14.87 -66.82 -9.30
CA SER A 11 -15.83 -66.57 -10.38
C SER A 11 -17.09 -65.98 -9.71
N LEU A 12 -17.53 -64.78 -10.15
CA LEU A 12 -18.94 -64.32 -10.27
C LEU A 12 -19.84 -64.33 -8.98
N PRO A 13 -21.09 -63.81 -9.00
CA PRO A 13 -21.41 -62.38 -8.83
C PRO A 13 -22.60 -62.13 -7.85
N VAL A 14 -23.14 -60.90 -7.91
CA VAL A 14 -24.53 -60.47 -7.61
C VAL A 14 -24.72 -59.54 -6.40
N ASN A 15 -25.38 -58.45 -6.75
CA ASN A 15 -25.78 -57.26 -6.03
C ASN A 15 -26.88 -57.46 -4.98
N CYS A 16 -27.02 -56.41 -4.17
CA CYS A 16 -28.23 -55.91 -3.51
C CYS A 16 -28.55 -56.32 -2.05
N SER A 17 -28.34 -55.30 -1.21
CA SER A 17 -29.29 -54.76 -0.22
C SER A 17 -29.28 -55.32 1.20
N LYS A 18 -29.40 -54.34 2.13
CA LYS A 18 -29.49 -54.41 3.60
C LYS A 18 -28.14 -54.46 4.32
N ILE A 19 -27.67 -53.29 4.79
CA ILE A 19 -27.52 -53.01 6.23
C ILE A 19 -27.81 -51.52 6.45
N SER A 20 -29.02 -51.24 6.96
CA SER A 20 -29.36 -49.99 7.62
C SER A 20 -28.97 -50.05 9.09
N GLN A 21 -28.57 -48.90 9.63
CA GLN A 21 -28.70 -48.49 11.04
C GLN A 21 -27.86 -49.27 12.07
N THR A 22 -26.70 -48.71 12.44
CA THR A 22 -26.47 -48.21 13.81
C THR A 22 -25.20 -47.36 13.81
N LEU A 23 -25.29 -46.07 14.12
CA LEU A 23 -24.23 -45.26 14.77
C LEU A 23 -24.87 -43.91 15.12
N ILE A 24 -25.54 -43.90 16.28
CA ILE A 24 -26.03 -42.70 16.95
C ILE A 24 -24.89 -42.20 17.86
N SER A 25 -24.55 -40.93 17.61
CA SER A 25 -23.87 -39.93 18.44
C SER A 25 -23.40 -40.28 19.85
N SER A 26 -22.12 -40.01 20.13
CA SER A 26 -21.66 -39.55 21.46
C SER A 26 -21.39 -38.04 21.37
N PRO A 27 -22.16 -37.16 22.06
CA PRO A 27 -22.00 -35.70 21.97
C PRO A 27 -20.66 -35.18 22.53
N ASP A 28 -19.98 -35.96 23.38
CA ASP A 28 -18.81 -35.49 24.14
C ASP A 28 -17.49 -35.45 23.35
N LEU A 29 -17.40 -36.17 22.22
CA LEU A 29 -16.21 -36.11 21.35
C LEU A 29 -16.23 -34.91 20.41
N TYR A 30 -17.42 -34.49 19.97
CA TYR A 30 -17.58 -33.30 19.13
C TYR A 30 -17.39 -32.00 19.92
N CYS A 31 -17.78 -31.97 21.20
CA CYS A 31 -17.48 -30.85 22.10
C CYS A 31 -15.99 -30.79 22.49
N ARG A 32 -15.30 -31.93 22.67
CA ARG A 32 -13.86 -31.93 22.99
C ARG A 32 -12.95 -31.55 21.82
N GLU A 33 -13.33 -31.82 20.58
CA GLU A 33 -12.60 -31.28 19.41
C GLU A 33 -12.90 -29.79 19.17
N LYS A 34 -14.09 -29.30 19.55
CA LYS A 34 -14.39 -27.86 19.56
C LYS A 34 -13.68 -27.10 20.69
N GLU A 35 -13.45 -27.72 21.84
CA GLU A 35 -12.74 -27.10 22.98
C GLU A 35 -11.20 -27.16 22.85
N LYS A 36 -10.64 -28.07 22.03
CA LYS A 36 -9.19 -28.15 21.78
C LYS A 36 -8.69 -27.26 20.64
N ASN A 37 -9.59 -26.78 19.78
CA ASN A 37 -9.31 -25.68 18.86
C ASN A 37 -9.66 -24.36 19.57
N MET A 38 -8.77 -23.85 20.43
CA MET A 38 -8.76 -22.40 20.63
C MET A 38 -8.61 -21.78 19.24
N ALA A 39 -9.63 -21.08 18.75
CA ALA A 39 -9.63 -20.53 17.41
C ALA A 39 -8.37 -19.67 17.24
N MET A 40 -7.46 -20.12 16.36
CA MET A 40 -6.28 -19.35 15.99
C MET A 40 -6.74 -17.99 15.49
N ALA A 41 -6.06 -16.93 15.91
CA ALA A 41 -6.33 -15.58 15.48
C ALA A 41 -5.95 -15.46 14.00
N ASP A 42 -6.97 -15.39 13.14
CA ASP A 42 -6.86 -15.37 11.68
C ASP A 42 -7.56 -14.10 11.15
N VAL A 43 -6.76 -13.18 10.63
CA VAL A 43 -7.24 -11.89 10.12
C VAL A 43 -8.08 -12.07 8.86
N VAL A 44 -7.67 -12.94 7.94
CA VAL A 44 -8.39 -13.21 6.68
C VAL A 44 -9.77 -13.77 6.98
N LYS A 45 -9.85 -14.76 7.87
CA LYS A 45 -11.11 -15.35 8.30
C LYS A 45 -12.00 -14.31 8.98
N SER A 46 -11.44 -13.46 9.84
CA SER A 46 -12.21 -12.41 10.53
C SER A 46 -12.81 -11.38 9.55
N CYS A 47 -12.10 -11.05 8.47
CA CYS A 47 -12.63 -10.21 7.39
C CYS A 47 -13.80 -10.89 6.67
N LEU A 48 -13.63 -12.16 6.25
CA LEU A 48 -14.67 -12.93 5.56
C LEU A 48 -15.91 -13.14 6.42
N ASP A 49 -15.73 -13.46 7.71
CA ASP A 49 -16.83 -13.63 8.65
C ASP A 49 -17.59 -12.32 8.89
N SER A 50 -16.92 -11.16 8.76
CA SER A 50 -17.58 -9.85 8.83
C SER A 50 -18.43 -9.56 7.58
N ILE A 51 -17.99 -9.98 6.39
CA ILE A 51 -18.84 -9.89 5.18
C ILE A 51 -20.08 -10.79 5.30
N ARG A 52 -19.92 -11.99 5.87
CA ARG A 52 -21.07 -12.88 6.13
C ARG A 52 -22.09 -12.30 7.11
N GLN A 53 -21.68 -11.37 7.99
CA GLN A 53 -22.59 -10.72 8.93
C GLN A 53 -23.53 -9.73 8.26
N ILE A 54 -23.20 -9.23 7.06
CA ILE A 54 -24.00 -8.25 6.31
C ILE A 54 -24.75 -8.89 5.13
N SER A 55 -25.02 -10.20 5.20
CA SER A 55 -25.61 -10.95 4.09
C SER A 55 -27.02 -10.49 3.71
N GLU A 56 -27.82 -10.06 4.70
CA GLU A 56 -29.22 -9.63 4.48
C GLU A 56 -29.30 -8.29 3.72
N GLU A 57 -28.34 -7.40 3.98
CA GLU A 57 -28.18 -6.12 3.30
C GLU A 57 -27.65 -6.31 1.87
N VAL A 58 -26.76 -7.30 1.68
CA VAL A 58 -26.14 -7.64 0.39
C VAL A 58 -27.11 -8.34 -0.57
N GLU A 59 -28.00 -9.19 -0.07
CA GLU A 59 -28.90 -9.99 -0.91
C GLU A 59 -29.82 -9.08 -1.77
N GLY A 60 -29.66 -9.20 -3.09
CA GLY A 60 -30.42 -8.44 -4.09
C GLY A 60 -29.99 -6.98 -4.24
N ALA A 61 -28.81 -6.60 -3.74
CA ALA A 61 -28.28 -5.25 -3.83
C ALA A 61 -27.26 -5.06 -4.97
N VAL A 62 -27.18 -3.85 -5.51
CA VAL A 62 -26.02 -3.39 -6.29
C VAL A 62 -25.02 -2.79 -5.33
N ILE A 63 -23.80 -3.32 -5.33
CA ILE A 63 -22.74 -2.94 -4.40
C ILE A 63 -21.78 -1.98 -5.08
N TYR A 64 -21.49 -0.84 -4.43
CA TYR A 64 -20.46 0.09 -4.84
C TYR A 64 -19.31 0.09 -3.85
N LEU A 65 -18.09 -0.09 -4.37
CA LEU A 65 -16.85 -0.07 -3.60
C LEU A 65 -16.01 1.12 -4.05
N ASP A 66 -15.44 1.85 -3.09
CA ASP A 66 -14.36 2.80 -3.43
C ASP A 66 -13.04 2.08 -3.73
N ALA A 67 -12.04 2.83 -4.19
CA ALA A 67 -10.73 2.28 -4.55
C ALA A 67 -10.05 1.51 -3.40
N GLY A 68 -10.09 2.02 -2.17
CA GLY A 68 -9.50 1.36 -1.01
C GLY A 68 -10.24 0.08 -0.61
N CYS A 69 -11.57 0.09 -0.64
CA CYS A 69 -12.38 -1.13 -0.44
C CYS A 69 -12.13 -2.16 -1.54
N THR A 70 -11.99 -1.73 -2.79
CA THR A 70 -11.69 -2.61 -3.92
C THR A 70 -10.37 -3.33 -3.74
N GLU A 71 -9.31 -2.59 -3.36
CA GLU A 71 -8.01 -3.16 -3.03
C GLU A 71 -8.12 -4.18 -1.88
N ALA A 72 -8.74 -3.79 -0.75
CA ALA A 72 -8.93 -4.68 0.39
C ALA A 72 -9.66 -5.97 0.01
N PHE A 73 -10.77 -5.86 -0.71
CA PHE A 73 -11.64 -6.98 -1.06
C PHE A 73 -11.00 -7.92 -2.07
N GLN A 74 -10.06 -7.43 -2.88
CA GLN A 74 -9.21 -8.28 -3.71
C GLN A 74 -8.31 -9.18 -2.87
N PHE A 75 -7.70 -8.66 -1.79
CA PHE A 75 -6.73 -9.39 -0.98
C PHE A 75 -7.30 -10.55 -0.17
N PHE A 76 -8.55 -10.45 0.28
CA PHE A 76 -9.22 -11.56 0.97
C PHE A 76 -10.36 -12.19 0.14
N GLY A 77 -10.48 -11.89 -1.15
CA GLY A 77 -11.44 -12.54 -2.05
C GLY A 77 -12.90 -12.23 -1.77
N ALA A 78 -13.20 -11.04 -1.23
CA ALA A 78 -14.56 -10.66 -0.83
C ALA A 78 -15.52 -10.56 -2.02
N VAL A 79 -15.05 -10.16 -3.20
CA VAL A 79 -15.89 -9.93 -4.38
C VAL A 79 -16.66 -11.20 -4.76
N SER A 80 -15.99 -12.36 -4.76
CA SER A 80 -16.65 -13.65 -5.02
C SER A 80 -17.67 -13.99 -3.94
N LEU A 81 -17.34 -13.76 -2.67
CA LEU A 81 -18.26 -13.99 -1.56
C LEU A 81 -19.51 -13.10 -1.64
N LEU A 82 -19.38 -11.83 -2.03
CA LEU A 82 -20.53 -10.93 -2.20
C LEU A 82 -21.50 -11.43 -3.28
N LEU A 83 -20.98 -11.93 -4.39
CA LEU A 83 -21.78 -12.54 -5.46
C LEU A 83 -22.45 -13.83 -4.98
N GLU A 84 -21.74 -14.66 -4.21
CA GLU A 84 -22.31 -15.88 -3.58
C GLU A 84 -23.44 -15.56 -2.58
N LEU A 85 -23.35 -14.43 -1.88
CA LEU A 85 -24.37 -13.93 -0.97
C LEU A 85 -25.58 -13.29 -1.69
N GLY A 86 -25.56 -13.23 -3.01
CA GLY A 86 -26.70 -12.76 -3.81
C GLY A 86 -26.65 -11.28 -4.20
N ALA A 87 -25.48 -10.64 -4.19
CA ALA A 87 -25.31 -9.33 -4.82
C ALA A 87 -25.64 -9.39 -6.32
N CYS A 88 -26.36 -8.40 -6.84
CA CYS A 88 -26.71 -8.32 -8.26
C CYS A 88 -25.49 -7.94 -9.11
N ALA A 89 -24.68 -7.00 -8.61
CA ALA A 89 -23.46 -6.50 -9.23
C ALA A 89 -22.53 -5.89 -8.18
N VAL A 90 -21.23 -5.87 -8.46
CA VAL A 90 -20.20 -5.18 -7.68
C VAL A 90 -19.48 -4.20 -8.59
N CYS A 91 -19.59 -2.91 -8.29
CA CYS A 91 -19.20 -1.80 -9.15
C CYS A 91 -18.25 -0.82 -8.43
N SER A 92 -17.50 -0.02 -9.20
CA SER A 92 -16.67 1.05 -8.66
C SER A 92 -17.53 2.28 -8.34
N LEU A 93 -17.34 2.85 -7.14
CA LEU A 93 -18.03 4.06 -6.71
C LEU A 93 -17.57 5.30 -7.53
N GLU A 94 -16.28 5.38 -7.84
CA GLU A 94 -15.69 6.47 -8.62
C GLU A 94 -16.07 6.42 -10.10
N ASN A 95 -16.32 5.23 -10.64
CA ASN A 95 -16.67 5.01 -12.04
C ASN A 95 -18.12 4.53 -12.24
N ALA A 96 -19.01 4.85 -11.30
CA ALA A 96 -20.40 4.43 -11.34
C ALA A 96 -21.11 4.87 -12.64
N SER A 97 -21.93 3.96 -13.18
CA SER A 97 -22.63 4.10 -14.46
C SER A 97 -24.12 3.75 -14.32
N ALA A 98 -24.96 4.32 -15.20
CA ALA A 98 -26.39 3.99 -15.24
C ALA A 98 -26.66 2.53 -15.64
N LEU A 99 -25.69 1.86 -16.30
CA LEU A 99 -25.81 0.45 -16.70
C LEU A 99 -25.64 -0.53 -15.54
N ASP A 100 -25.06 -0.09 -14.43
CA ASP A 100 -24.72 -0.95 -13.28
C ASP A 100 -25.95 -1.63 -12.66
N ALA A 101 -27.12 -0.98 -12.70
CA ALA A 101 -28.37 -1.54 -12.16
C ALA A 101 -29.15 -2.43 -13.13
N VAL A 102 -28.70 -2.55 -14.38
CA VAL A 102 -29.37 -3.31 -15.45
C VAL A 102 -28.74 -4.70 -15.64
N VAL A 103 -27.46 -4.84 -15.29
CA VAL A 103 -26.70 -6.09 -15.46
C VAL A 103 -26.81 -6.93 -14.19
N ASP A 104 -27.81 -7.80 -14.12
CA ASP A 104 -27.88 -8.85 -13.10
C ASP A 104 -27.04 -10.06 -13.52
N TRP A 105 -26.06 -10.44 -12.70
CA TRP A 105 -25.29 -11.67 -12.91
C TRP A 105 -26.19 -12.93 -12.95
N ASN A 106 -27.35 -12.89 -12.28
CA ASN A 106 -28.29 -14.01 -12.18
C ASN A 106 -29.43 -14.01 -13.22
N SER A 107 -29.30 -13.23 -14.31
CA SER A 107 -30.23 -13.22 -15.46
C SER A 107 -31.70 -12.85 -15.14
N ASN A 108 -32.01 -12.45 -13.91
CA ASN A 108 -33.34 -12.01 -13.52
C ASN A 108 -33.41 -10.49 -13.64
N ALA A 109 -33.81 -10.02 -14.83
CA ALA A 109 -33.90 -8.60 -15.19
C ALA A 109 -35.00 -7.82 -14.41
N LYS A 110 -34.86 -7.72 -13.08
CA LYS A 110 -35.58 -6.77 -12.24
C LYS A 110 -34.59 -5.71 -11.80
N SER A 111 -34.95 -4.44 -11.96
CA SER A 111 -34.14 -3.34 -11.43
C SER A 111 -33.96 -3.52 -9.91
N ALA A 112 -32.71 -3.49 -9.46
CA ALA A 112 -32.38 -3.62 -8.05
C ALA A 112 -33.04 -2.48 -7.26
N LYS A 113 -33.65 -2.82 -6.13
CA LYS A 113 -34.28 -1.86 -5.21
C LYS A 113 -33.39 -1.51 -4.01
N LYS A 114 -32.32 -2.26 -3.82
CA LYS A 114 -31.32 -2.08 -2.76
C LYS A 114 -30.00 -1.65 -3.37
N MET A 115 -29.36 -0.70 -2.72
CA MET A 115 -27.99 -0.29 -3.01
C MET A 115 -27.18 -0.33 -1.72
N VAL A 116 -25.98 -0.89 -1.82
CA VAL A 116 -25.01 -0.93 -0.74
C VAL A 116 -23.76 -0.19 -1.18
N VAL A 117 -23.32 0.78 -0.40
CA VAL A 117 -22.02 1.43 -0.59
C VAL A 117 -21.09 0.97 0.51
N ILE A 118 -19.88 0.55 0.17
CA ILE A 118 -18.84 0.25 1.16
C ILE A 118 -17.66 1.17 0.88
N THR A 119 -17.32 2.02 1.84
CA THR A 119 -16.27 3.04 1.70
C THR A 119 -15.21 2.94 2.79
N SER A 120 -13.97 3.15 2.39
CA SER A 120 -12.79 3.32 3.21
C SER A 120 -12.39 4.79 3.39
N ARG A 121 -13.20 5.71 2.83
CA ARG A 121 -13.03 7.16 2.89
C ARG A 121 -13.92 7.82 3.94
N LEU A 122 -13.61 9.07 4.29
CA LEU A 122 -14.54 9.90 5.06
C LEU A 122 -15.87 10.04 4.31
N LEU A 123 -16.98 10.03 5.05
CA LEU A 123 -18.32 10.18 4.46
C LEU A 123 -18.46 11.50 3.70
N SER A 124 -17.81 12.56 4.19
CA SER A 124 -17.67 13.86 3.51
C SER A 124 -16.97 13.77 2.16
N ASP A 125 -15.93 12.94 2.05
CA ASP A 125 -15.13 12.78 0.83
C ASP A 125 -15.83 11.87 -0.18
N ALA A 126 -16.51 10.83 0.30
CA ALA A 126 -17.29 9.92 -0.51
C ALA A 126 -18.63 10.54 -0.98
N HIS A 127 -19.11 11.59 -0.31
CA HIS A 127 -20.44 12.17 -0.50
C HIS A 127 -20.80 12.45 -1.96
N ARG A 128 -19.91 13.12 -2.71
CA ARG A 128 -20.18 13.45 -4.12
C ARG A 128 -20.41 12.21 -4.99
N TYR A 129 -19.70 11.12 -4.71
CA TYR A 129 -19.79 9.89 -5.47
C TYR A 129 -21.05 9.11 -5.10
N ILE A 130 -21.39 9.07 -3.81
CA ILE A 130 -22.60 8.41 -3.30
C ILE A 130 -23.85 9.14 -3.83
N LEU A 131 -23.89 10.47 -3.75
CA LEU A 131 -25.00 11.27 -4.26
C LEU A 131 -25.17 11.10 -5.77
N ARG A 132 -24.07 11.09 -6.54
CA ARG A 132 -24.09 10.83 -7.98
C ARG A 132 -24.62 9.42 -8.27
N CYS A 133 -24.21 8.42 -7.50
CA CYS A 133 -24.66 7.05 -7.68
C CYS A 133 -26.17 6.90 -7.41
N LEU A 134 -26.67 7.50 -6.33
CA LEU A 134 -28.11 7.52 -6.01
C LEU A 134 -28.95 8.22 -7.08
N SER A 135 -28.43 9.31 -7.66
CA SER A 135 -29.17 10.07 -8.69
C SER A 135 -29.26 9.34 -10.03
N MET A 136 -28.28 8.49 -10.36
CA MET A 136 -28.30 7.64 -11.56
C MET A 136 -29.35 6.53 -11.47
N HIS A 137 -29.66 6.05 -10.26
CA HIS A 137 -30.47 4.84 -10.02
C HIS A 137 -31.79 5.15 -9.32
N GLN A 138 -32.75 5.72 -10.06
CA GLN A 138 -34.06 6.13 -9.53
C GLN A 138 -34.96 4.98 -9.03
N ALA A 139 -34.60 3.72 -9.29
CA ALA A 139 -35.34 2.55 -8.85
C ALA A 139 -35.00 2.10 -7.41
N ILE A 140 -33.94 2.64 -6.83
CA ILE A 140 -33.48 2.29 -5.48
C ILE A 140 -34.46 2.86 -4.45
N LEU A 141 -34.83 2.02 -3.49
CA LEU A 141 -35.67 2.39 -2.34
C LEU A 141 -34.89 2.35 -1.02
N HIS A 142 -33.84 1.53 -0.94
CA HIS A 142 -33.01 1.37 0.26
C HIS A 142 -31.54 1.55 -0.10
N CYS A 143 -30.87 2.48 0.58
CA CYS A 143 -29.44 2.73 0.49
C CYS A 143 -28.79 2.44 1.85
N THR A 144 -27.87 1.49 1.90
CA THR A 144 -27.08 1.19 3.09
C THR A 144 -25.63 1.55 2.84
N ILE A 145 -25.02 2.33 3.72
CA ILE A 145 -23.63 2.78 3.61
C ILE A 145 -22.83 2.15 4.74
N PHE A 146 -21.80 1.39 4.39
CA PHE A 146 -20.83 0.84 5.32
C PHE A 146 -19.53 1.63 5.22
N THR A 147 -19.04 2.15 6.34
CA THR A 147 -17.76 2.90 6.41
C THR A 147 -16.75 2.19 7.31
N SER A 148 -15.47 2.16 6.91
CA SER A 148 -14.39 1.63 7.78
C SER A 148 -14.12 2.52 9.00
N ILE A 149 -14.49 3.80 8.92
CA ILE A 149 -14.22 4.82 9.93
C ILE A 149 -15.38 4.85 10.93
N SER A 150 -15.07 4.80 12.22
CA SER A 150 -16.09 4.86 13.28
C SER A 150 -16.75 6.23 13.35
N GLU A 151 -17.99 6.30 13.85
CA GLU A 151 -18.74 7.54 14.03
C GLU A 151 -17.95 8.63 14.79
N VAL A 152 -17.35 8.27 15.93
CA VAL A 152 -16.53 9.18 16.73
C VAL A 152 -15.33 9.68 15.92
N ALA A 153 -14.65 8.79 15.18
CA ALA A 153 -13.50 9.15 14.37
C ALA A 153 -13.85 10.13 13.24
N HIS A 154 -15.05 10.04 12.65
CA HIS A 154 -15.55 11.07 11.74
C HIS A 154 -15.72 12.42 12.45
N SER A 155 -16.28 12.43 13.66
CA SER A 155 -16.52 13.68 14.40
C SER A 155 -15.25 14.38 14.85
N THR A 156 -14.20 13.61 15.16
CA THR A 156 -12.91 14.13 15.67
C THR A 156 -11.90 14.44 14.57
N TYR A 157 -12.20 14.05 13.32
CA TYR A 157 -11.28 14.28 12.21
C TYR A 157 -11.15 15.80 11.95
N PRO A 158 -9.94 16.35 11.79
CA PRO A 158 -9.75 17.77 11.48
C PRO A 158 -10.52 18.16 10.22
N ASP A 159 -11.21 19.31 10.25
CA ASP A 159 -12.05 19.80 9.15
C ASP A 159 -13.29 18.95 8.83
N SER A 160 -13.67 18.02 9.70
CA SER A 160 -14.91 17.26 9.51
C SER A 160 -16.13 18.17 9.64
N PRO A 161 -17.08 18.13 8.68
CA PRO A 161 -18.34 18.85 8.78
C PRO A 161 -19.36 18.15 9.69
N LEU A 162 -19.03 16.97 10.22
CA LEU A 162 -19.95 16.12 10.97
C LEU A 162 -19.68 16.24 12.47
N GLY A 163 -20.75 16.36 13.25
CA GLY A 163 -20.74 16.41 14.70
C GLY A 163 -20.62 15.02 15.37
N PRO A 164 -20.85 14.95 16.70
CA PRO A 164 -20.73 13.71 17.48
C PRO A 164 -21.63 12.56 17.02
N ASP A 165 -22.81 12.86 16.45
CA ASP A 165 -23.76 11.89 15.88
C ASP A 165 -23.57 11.80 14.35
N ALA A 166 -22.30 11.68 13.92
CA ALA A 166 -21.88 11.85 12.52
C ALA A 166 -22.66 10.98 11.52
N PHE A 167 -23.09 9.78 11.91
CA PHE A 167 -23.83 8.88 11.01
C PHE A 167 -25.24 9.40 10.74
N ARG A 168 -25.98 9.80 11.79
CA ARG A 168 -27.35 10.31 11.65
C ARG A 168 -27.38 11.68 10.98
N GLU A 169 -26.39 12.52 11.27
CA GLU A 169 -26.23 13.80 10.59
C GLU A 169 -25.98 13.60 9.09
N TYR A 170 -25.11 12.65 8.72
CA TYR A 170 -24.85 12.34 7.33
C TYR A 170 -26.05 11.71 6.60
N GLU A 171 -26.80 10.81 7.23
CA GLU A 171 -28.05 10.26 6.68
C GLU A 171 -29.04 11.38 6.30
N SER A 172 -29.20 12.36 7.19
CA SER A 172 -30.09 13.50 7.00
C SER A 172 -29.59 14.42 5.88
N LEU A 173 -28.29 14.70 5.86
CA LEU A 173 -27.63 15.52 4.84
C LEU A 173 -27.78 14.89 3.45
N LEU A 174 -27.45 13.62 3.30
CA LEU A 174 -27.51 12.93 2.02
C LEU A 174 -28.95 12.86 1.47
N LEU A 175 -29.93 12.63 2.35
CA LEU A 175 -31.34 12.63 1.95
C LEU A 175 -31.78 14.02 1.46
N GLN A 176 -31.39 15.08 2.17
CA GLN A 176 -31.70 16.45 1.79
C GLN A 176 -31.10 16.81 0.43
N ASP A 177 -29.81 16.53 0.23
CA ASP A 177 -29.11 16.86 -1.01
C ASP A 177 -29.64 16.04 -2.20
N TYR A 178 -30.01 14.77 -1.96
CA TYR A 178 -30.67 13.93 -2.95
C TYR A 178 -32.04 14.50 -3.36
N GLU A 179 -32.88 14.87 -2.39
CA GLU A 179 -34.19 15.46 -2.68
C GLU A 179 -34.06 16.80 -3.43
N GLU A 180 -33.07 17.63 -3.08
CA GLU A 180 -32.81 18.88 -3.79
C GLU A 180 -32.37 18.64 -5.24
N LEU A 181 -31.47 17.67 -5.46
CA LEU A 181 -31.00 17.30 -6.78
C LEU A 181 -32.14 16.76 -7.66
N VAL A 182 -33.00 15.90 -7.10
CA VAL A 182 -34.18 15.38 -7.80
C VAL A 182 -35.17 16.50 -8.16
N ARG A 183 -35.43 17.45 -7.24
CA ARG A 183 -36.28 18.62 -7.51
C ARG A 183 -35.72 19.49 -8.63
N LYS A 184 -34.40 19.73 -8.67
CA LYS A 184 -33.75 20.51 -9.74
C LYS A 184 -33.96 19.84 -11.10
N CYS A 185 -33.73 18.52 -11.21
CA CYS A 185 -33.96 17.78 -12.44
C CYS A 185 -35.44 17.81 -12.89
N ASP A 186 -36.39 17.76 -11.95
CA ASP A 186 -37.82 17.85 -12.28
C ASP A 186 -38.22 19.25 -12.79
N ILE A 187 -37.60 20.31 -12.27
CA ILE A 187 -37.81 21.68 -12.75
C ILE A 187 -37.25 21.86 -14.17
N GLU A 188 -36.06 21.33 -14.44
CA GLU A 188 -35.42 21.35 -15.77
C GLU A 188 -36.20 20.52 -16.81
N LYS A 189 -36.76 19.37 -16.42
CA LYS A 189 -37.65 18.58 -17.29
C LYS A 189 -38.97 19.32 -17.59
N LYS A 190 -39.50 20.09 -16.63
CA LYS A 190 -40.72 20.88 -16.82
C LYS A 190 -40.48 22.13 -17.68
N SER A 191 -39.32 22.78 -17.57
CA SER A 191 -38.97 23.95 -18.39
C SER A 191 -38.65 23.59 -19.85
N SER A 192 -38.10 22.40 -20.10
CA SER A 192 -37.84 21.86 -21.46
C SER A 192 -39.09 21.30 -22.17
N SER A 193 -40.19 21.08 -21.45
CA SER A 193 -41.44 20.51 -22.01
C SER A 193 -42.48 21.51 -22.56
N ARG A 194 -42.14 22.81 -22.72
CA ARG A 194 -43.02 23.77 -23.43
C ARG A 194 -42.74 23.72 -24.95
N PRO A 195 -43.74 23.49 -25.82
CA PRO A 195 -43.51 23.49 -27.26
C PRO A 195 -43.38 24.93 -27.76
N SER A 196 -42.16 25.38 -28.04
CA SER A 196 -41.93 26.62 -28.80
C SER A 196 -41.87 26.30 -30.29
N VAL A 197 -42.90 26.75 -30.99
CA VAL A 197 -43.06 26.77 -32.45
C VAL A 197 -42.08 27.81 -33.05
N PHE A 198 -41.21 27.34 -33.96
CA PHE A 198 -40.34 28.07 -34.92
C PHE A 198 -39.09 28.86 -34.46
N GLY A 199 -37.91 28.36 -34.88
CA GLY A 199 -37.08 29.04 -35.90
C GLY A 199 -35.73 29.66 -35.51
N ARG A 200 -34.61 28.93 -35.81
CA ARG A 200 -33.21 29.37 -36.07
C ARG A 200 -32.47 30.20 -35.00
N SER A 201 -31.36 29.68 -34.48
CA SER A 201 -29.99 29.81 -35.06
C SER A 201 -28.96 29.26 -34.06
N GLU A 202 -27.94 28.59 -34.58
CA GLU A 202 -26.70 28.26 -33.87
C GLU A 202 -25.92 29.54 -33.47
N ALA A 203 -25.07 29.35 -32.46
CA ALA A 203 -23.92 30.15 -32.01
C ALA A 203 -24.15 31.24 -30.91
N SER A 204 -23.25 31.19 -29.92
CA SER A 204 -23.08 32.04 -28.72
C SER A 204 -24.15 31.83 -27.64
N ILE A 205 -23.83 31.51 -26.37
CA ILE A 205 -22.98 32.29 -25.46
C ILE A 205 -22.29 31.33 -24.47
N LEU A 206 -20.95 31.28 -24.56
CA LEU A 206 -20.04 31.08 -23.44
C LEU A 206 -19.66 32.49 -22.97
N GLY A 207 -19.79 32.77 -21.68
CA GLY A 207 -19.28 34.01 -21.09
C GLY A 207 -20.03 34.46 -19.86
N GLU A 208 -19.32 34.44 -18.73
CA GLU A 208 -19.49 35.32 -17.56
C GLU A 208 -20.68 35.06 -16.64
N ASN A 209 -20.38 34.41 -15.51
CA ASN A 209 -20.45 35.06 -14.20
C ASN A 209 -19.60 34.27 -13.19
N LEU A 210 -18.31 34.58 -13.16
CA LEU A 210 -17.47 34.49 -11.97
C LEU A 210 -17.65 35.82 -11.23
N ALA A 211 -18.35 35.79 -10.10
CA ALA A 211 -18.23 36.80 -9.06
C ALA A 211 -18.36 36.08 -7.72
N SER A 212 -17.27 36.19 -6.96
CA SER A 212 -17.04 35.75 -5.60
C SER A 212 -17.96 36.43 -4.58
N GLU A 213 -18.59 35.63 -3.73
CA GLU A 213 -18.91 35.91 -2.30
C GLU A 213 -18.96 34.50 -1.66
N ASP A 214 -17.90 33.97 -1.04
CA ASP A 214 -17.48 34.21 0.34
C ASP A 214 -18.60 34.77 1.23
N GLU A 215 -19.41 33.89 1.84
CA GLU A 215 -19.93 34.04 3.21
C GLU A 215 -20.57 32.73 3.71
N GLY A 216 -20.08 32.24 4.85
CA GLY A 216 -20.97 31.86 5.95
C GLY A 216 -21.58 30.46 5.99
N TRP A 217 -20.82 29.51 6.56
CA TRP A 217 -21.42 28.48 7.41
C TRP A 217 -22.24 29.18 8.51
N SER A 218 -23.56 29.22 8.37
CA SER A 218 -24.43 29.89 9.33
C SER A 218 -25.41 28.92 10.00
N LYS A 219 -25.10 28.70 11.29
CA LYS A 219 -25.99 28.61 12.46
C LYS A 219 -27.45 28.27 12.20
N PHE A 220 -27.91 27.15 12.78
CA PHE A 220 -29.17 27.12 13.52
C PHE A 220 -29.15 26.12 14.68
N SER A 221 -29.19 26.65 15.89
CA SER A 221 -29.83 26.03 17.06
C SER A 221 -31.30 26.44 17.10
N PRO A 222 -32.18 25.60 17.67
CA PRO A 222 -33.09 26.16 18.68
C PRO A 222 -33.24 25.27 19.93
N SER A 223 -33.04 25.94 21.07
CA SER A 223 -33.73 25.82 22.36
C SER A 223 -34.16 24.45 22.90
N GLU A 224 -33.62 24.19 24.09
CA GLU A 224 -34.10 23.30 25.15
C GLU A 224 -35.63 23.31 25.31
N GLU A 225 -36.24 22.13 25.29
CA GLU A 225 -37.33 21.76 26.21
C GLU A 225 -37.10 20.32 26.68
N GLU A 226 -36.96 20.18 28.00
CA GLU A 226 -36.75 18.93 28.73
C GLU A 226 -38.02 18.04 28.77
N ILE A 227 -37.80 16.77 29.17
CA ILE A 227 -38.70 15.83 29.91
C ILE A 227 -39.09 14.55 29.11
N PRO A 228 -39.00 13.32 29.68
CA PRO A 228 -37.83 12.60 30.18
C PRO A 228 -37.70 11.16 29.57
N ARG A 229 -36.56 10.51 29.82
CA ARG A 229 -36.25 9.12 29.41
C ARG A 229 -37.15 8.08 30.09
N THR A 230 -37.49 7.00 29.39
CA THR A 230 -37.69 5.66 30.00
C THR A 230 -37.17 4.53 29.08
N PRO A 231 -36.61 3.44 29.64
CA PRO A 231 -35.87 2.41 28.89
C PRO A 231 -36.78 1.23 28.52
N ARG A 232 -36.53 0.55 27.40
CA ARG A 232 -37.13 -0.78 27.15
C ARG A 232 -36.15 -1.77 26.52
N THR A 233 -35.92 -2.83 27.29
CA THR A 233 -35.33 -4.14 26.98
C THR A 233 -36.32 -5.04 26.21
N PRO A 234 -35.91 -6.24 25.72
CA PRO A 234 -36.43 -6.88 24.50
C PRO A 234 -37.55 -7.90 24.72
N ARG A 235 -38.32 -8.20 23.66
CA ARG A 235 -39.10 -9.44 23.43
C ARG A 235 -39.68 -9.43 22.00
N GLU A 236 -39.27 -10.37 21.15
CA GLU A 236 -39.96 -11.64 20.81
C GLU A 236 -41.31 -11.50 20.07
N ASN A 237 -41.26 -11.74 18.76
CA ASN A 237 -42.18 -12.45 17.86
C ASN A 237 -43.71 -12.25 17.95
N LEU A 238 -44.31 -11.66 16.91
CA LEU A 238 -45.13 -12.34 15.88
C LEU A 238 -45.93 -11.31 15.03
N ASP A 239 -46.01 -11.62 13.74
CA ASP A 239 -47.02 -11.23 12.74
C ASP A 239 -46.94 -9.83 12.06
N GLU A 240 -46.41 -9.85 10.82
CA GLU A 240 -46.85 -9.01 9.70
C GLU A 240 -48.34 -9.26 9.35
N PRO A 241 -49.08 -8.36 8.66
CA PRO A 241 -48.59 -7.53 7.56
C PRO A 241 -49.16 -6.08 7.45
N ASN A 242 -48.56 -5.35 6.49
CA ASN A 242 -49.08 -4.18 5.76
C ASN A 242 -48.80 -2.76 6.30
N SER A 243 -47.78 -2.16 5.66
CA SER A 243 -47.94 -0.97 4.81
C SER A 243 -48.70 0.22 5.40
N LEU A 244 -47.95 1.18 5.96
CA LEU A 244 -48.31 2.60 5.95
C LEU A 244 -47.06 3.42 5.63
N VAL A 245 -46.66 3.41 4.36
CA VAL A 245 -45.82 4.48 3.79
C VAL A 245 -46.68 5.74 3.77
N THR A 246 -46.40 6.67 4.68
CA THR A 246 -47.06 7.97 4.74
C THR A 246 -46.70 8.77 3.48
N LYS A 247 -47.57 8.71 2.46
CA LYS A 247 -47.51 9.57 1.28
C LYS A 247 -47.81 11.03 1.68
N ARG A 248 -46.79 11.86 1.74
CA ARG A 248 -46.89 13.30 1.41
C ARG A 248 -45.98 13.54 0.21
N ASP A 249 -46.55 14.14 -0.84
CA ASP A 249 -45.90 14.59 -2.07
C ASP A 249 -45.11 13.57 -2.90
N GLY A 250 -45.81 12.66 -3.60
CA GLY A 250 -45.47 12.13 -4.93
C GLY A 250 -44.13 11.39 -5.18
N LEU A 251 -43.14 11.51 -4.31
CA LEU A 251 -41.79 11.00 -4.45
C LEU A 251 -41.64 9.75 -3.56
N LEU A 252 -41.16 8.65 -4.12
CA LEU A 252 -40.77 7.48 -3.34
C LEU A 252 -39.57 7.90 -2.50
N ARG A 253 -39.74 7.99 -1.18
CA ARG A 253 -38.66 8.39 -0.26
C ARG A 253 -37.66 7.24 -0.16
N VAL A 254 -36.40 7.52 -0.48
CA VAL A 254 -35.29 6.59 -0.27
C VAL A 254 -35.02 6.49 1.23
N ASP A 255 -34.85 5.27 1.72
CA ASP A 255 -34.42 4.98 3.08
C ASP A 255 -32.90 4.86 3.12
N ILE A 256 -32.23 5.65 3.97
CA ILE A 256 -30.77 5.73 4.04
C ILE A 256 -30.35 5.30 5.44
N SER A 257 -29.36 4.41 5.51
CA SER A 257 -28.72 4.01 6.77
C SER A 257 -27.20 3.99 6.64
N VAL A 258 -26.51 4.39 7.70
CA VAL A 258 -25.04 4.39 7.79
C VAL A 258 -24.58 3.50 8.93
N ASN A 259 -23.69 2.55 8.64
CA ASN A 259 -23.21 1.54 9.57
C ASN A 259 -21.68 1.48 9.58
N HIS A 260 -21.10 1.20 10.76
CA HIS A 260 -19.65 1.00 10.89
C HIS A 260 -19.25 -0.43 10.49
N PHE A 261 -18.27 -0.55 9.60
CA PHE A 261 -17.72 -1.80 9.09
C PHE A 261 -16.17 -1.80 9.17
N PRO A 262 -15.59 -2.10 10.35
CA PRO A 262 -14.15 -1.90 10.59
C PRO A 262 -13.22 -2.90 9.88
N MET A 263 -13.72 -3.99 9.32
CA MET A 263 -12.90 -5.07 8.76
C MET A 263 -12.56 -4.84 7.28
N ILE A 264 -12.10 -3.64 6.96
CA ILE A 264 -11.58 -3.25 5.64
C ILE A 264 -10.06 -3.13 5.76
N LEU A 265 -9.37 -4.25 5.52
CA LEU A 265 -7.93 -4.41 5.63
C LEU A 265 -7.41 -5.17 4.40
N CYS A 266 -6.11 -5.04 4.13
CA CYS A 266 -5.40 -5.81 3.12
C CYS A 266 -4.54 -6.90 3.80
N PRO A 267 -5.10 -8.09 4.12
CA PRO A 267 -4.32 -9.18 4.67
C PRO A 267 -3.46 -9.82 3.56
N LEU A 268 -2.15 -9.79 3.74
CA LEU A 268 -1.18 -10.51 2.90
C LEU A 268 -1.15 -12.01 3.26
N SER A 269 -1.45 -12.31 4.52
CA SER A 269 -1.61 -13.66 5.05
C SER A 269 -2.58 -13.65 6.26
N PRO A 270 -2.99 -14.81 6.80
CA PRO A 270 -3.76 -14.89 8.05
C PRO A 270 -3.15 -14.12 9.23
N ARG A 271 -1.83 -13.88 9.19
CA ARG A 271 -1.06 -13.28 10.28
C ARG A 271 -0.32 -12.00 9.90
N VAL A 272 -0.47 -11.52 8.67
CA VAL A 272 0.17 -10.28 8.21
C VAL A 272 -0.85 -9.44 7.45
N PHE A 273 -1.02 -8.19 7.85
CA PHE A 273 -1.95 -7.27 7.19
C PHE A 273 -1.41 -5.85 7.12
N VAL A 274 -1.91 -5.09 6.16
CA VAL A 274 -1.69 -3.65 6.06
C VAL A 274 -3.01 -2.95 5.77
N LEU A 275 -3.02 -1.63 5.81
CA LEU A 275 -4.20 -0.84 5.51
C LEU A 275 -4.34 -0.62 3.99
N PRO A 276 -5.56 -0.40 3.48
CA PRO A 276 -5.76 -0.08 2.07
C PRO A 276 -5.09 1.24 1.71
N SER A 277 -4.26 1.24 0.67
CA SER A 277 -3.41 2.34 0.23
C SER A 277 -4.18 3.58 -0.22
N GLU A 278 -5.40 3.40 -0.73
CA GLU A 278 -6.31 4.47 -1.17
C GLU A 278 -7.43 4.77 -0.16
N GLY A 279 -7.32 4.26 1.07
CA GLY A 279 -8.25 4.54 2.18
C GLY A 279 -7.75 5.67 3.08
N THR A 280 -8.68 6.43 3.69
CA THR A 280 -8.33 7.61 4.51
C THR A 280 -7.35 7.28 5.63
N ILE A 281 -7.48 6.11 6.28
CA ILE A 281 -6.63 5.74 7.42
C ILE A 281 -5.15 5.60 7.00
N ALA A 282 -4.87 5.08 5.81
CA ALA A 282 -3.50 4.90 5.31
C ALA A 282 -2.89 6.21 4.76
N GLU A 283 -3.75 7.11 4.25
CA GLU A 283 -3.39 8.40 3.66
C GLU A 283 -3.37 9.55 4.67
N ALA A 284 -3.84 9.32 5.90
CA ALA A 284 -3.86 10.33 6.95
C ALA A 284 -2.46 10.65 7.48
N CYS A 285 -2.19 11.94 7.72
CA CYS A 285 -0.93 12.42 8.25
C CYS A 285 -0.61 11.79 9.61
N LEU A 286 0.62 11.27 9.73
CA LEU A 286 1.17 10.72 10.96
C LEU A 286 2.00 11.75 11.74
N SER A 287 2.37 12.87 11.12
CA SER A 287 3.06 13.98 11.76
C SER A 287 2.48 15.31 11.30
N SER A 288 2.55 16.32 12.16
CA SER A 288 2.32 17.72 11.82
C SER A 288 3.62 18.35 11.31
N GLU A 289 3.52 19.46 10.56
CA GLU A 289 4.69 20.21 10.12
C GLU A 289 5.44 20.76 11.35
N HIS A 290 6.57 20.15 11.68
CA HIS A 290 7.43 20.49 12.81
C HIS A 290 8.90 20.20 12.46
N GLU A 291 9.84 20.81 13.20
CA GLU A 291 11.29 20.60 13.02
C GLU A 291 11.73 19.13 13.09
N ASP A 292 10.93 18.26 13.71
CA ASP A 292 11.21 16.83 13.88
C ASP A 292 10.40 15.92 12.92
N SER A 293 9.55 16.47 12.04
CA SER A 293 8.81 15.67 11.04
C SER A 293 9.64 15.37 9.78
N LEU A 294 9.83 14.09 9.46
CA LEU A 294 10.50 13.69 8.20
C LEU A 294 9.59 13.77 6.98
N GLY A 295 8.29 13.90 7.19
CA GLY A 295 7.28 13.89 6.15
C GLY A 295 5.95 13.39 6.71
N PRO A 296 4.82 13.76 6.09
CA PRO A 296 3.49 13.45 6.63
C PRO A 296 3.24 11.94 6.73
N GLY A 297 3.86 11.15 5.86
CA GLY A 297 3.72 9.69 5.80
C GLY A 297 4.47 8.89 6.86
N LEU A 298 5.26 9.57 7.71
CA LEU A 298 6.02 8.99 8.81
C LEU A 298 5.68 9.68 10.13
N PRO A 299 5.78 8.98 11.28
CA PRO A 299 5.77 9.63 12.59
C PRO A 299 6.86 10.70 12.69
N SER A 300 6.74 11.63 13.64
CA SER A 300 7.86 12.52 13.98
C SER A 300 9.01 11.73 14.62
N ILE A 301 10.23 12.28 14.60
CA ILE A 301 11.35 11.71 15.34
C ILE A 301 11.01 11.74 16.83
N SER A 302 11.08 10.59 17.50
CA SER A 302 10.74 10.53 18.92
C SER A 302 11.82 11.21 19.75
N THR A 303 11.43 12.20 20.56
CA THR A 303 12.35 12.93 21.45
C THR A 303 12.23 12.42 22.88
N GLY A 304 11.20 11.60 23.18
CA GLY A 304 10.92 11.09 24.51
C GLY A 304 10.34 12.14 25.47
N VAL A 305 10.18 13.38 25.01
CA VAL A 305 9.42 14.42 25.70
C VAL A 305 7.99 14.36 25.16
N PRO A 306 6.96 14.30 26.01
CA PRO A 306 5.58 14.40 25.53
C PRO A 306 5.43 15.70 24.75
N SER A 307 4.87 15.63 23.54
CA SER A 307 4.53 16.84 22.79
C SER A 307 3.51 17.64 23.61
N ASP A 308 3.86 18.87 24.01
CA ASP A 308 2.98 19.78 24.74
C ASP A 308 1.77 20.28 23.88
N GLY A 309 1.65 19.82 22.63
CA GLY A 309 0.51 20.12 21.76
C GLY A 309 -0.69 19.23 22.04
N GLU A 310 -1.87 19.83 22.22
CA GLU A 310 -3.15 19.11 22.36
C GLU A 310 -3.61 18.42 21.07
N ASP A 311 -3.12 18.86 19.90
CA ASP A 311 -3.58 18.38 18.60
C ASP A 311 -2.80 17.14 18.15
N SER A 312 -3.39 15.96 18.39
CA SER A 312 -2.89 14.71 17.84
C SER A 312 -3.11 14.66 16.33
N PRO A 313 -2.13 14.19 15.51
CA PRO A 313 -2.29 14.13 14.08
C PRO A 313 -3.45 13.20 13.69
N PRO A 314 -4.22 13.48 12.61
CA PRO A 314 -5.40 12.69 12.26
C PRO A 314 -5.14 11.19 12.13
N GLY A 315 -3.97 10.80 11.62
CA GLY A 315 -3.58 9.40 11.50
C GLY A 315 -3.49 8.66 12.83
N ALA A 316 -3.19 9.36 13.94
CA ALA A 316 -3.18 8.76 15.28
C ALA A 316 -4.59 8.33 15.70
N ILE A 317 -5.56 9.23 15.54
CA ILE A 317 -6.95 9.01 15.92
C ILE A 317 -7.54 7.88 15.08
N LEU A 318 -7.41 7.96 13.76
CA LEU A 318 -7.96 6.95 12.85
C LEU A 318 -7.35 5.55 13.11
N THR A 319 -6.04 5.48 13.31
CA THR A 319 -5.34 4.22 13.61
C THR A 319 -5.77 3.63 14.95
N ALA A 320 -5.91 4.47 16.00
CA ALA A 320 -6.36 4.02 17.31
C ALA A 320 -7.78 3.42 17.26
N HIS A 321 -8.71 4.10 16.60
CA HIS A 321 -10.08 3.60 16.41
C HIS A 321 -10.11 2.31 15.62
N LEU A 322 -9.35 2.22 14.52
CA LEU A 322 -9.25 1.00 13.72
C LEU A 322 -8.77 -0.18 14.56
N LEU A 323 -7.64 -0.04 15.26
CA LEU A 323 -7.04 -1.13 16.04
C LEU A 323 -7.95 -1.56 17.19
N TYR A 324 -8.65 -0.62 17.82
CA TYR A 324 -9.62 -0.91 18.86
C TYR A 324 -10.79 -1.74 18.33
N HIS A 325 -11.37 -1.35 17.20
CA HIS A 325 -12.49 -2.07 16.59
C HIS A 325 -12.06 -3.40 15.95
N LEU A 326 -10.84 -3.50 15.43
CA LEU A 326 -10.23 -4.76 14.97
C LEU A 326 -10.13 -5.76 16.13
N ALA A 327 -9.56 -5.33 17.26
CA ALA A 327 -9.47 -6.18 18.45
C ALA A 327 -10.85 -6.64 18.93
N ALA A 328 -11.86 -5.75 18.91
CA ALA A 328 -13.23 -6.10 19.26
C ALA A 328 -13.85 -7.13 18.30
N LYS A 329 -13.62 -7.02 16.98
CA LYS A 329 -14.11 -7.99 15.98
C LYS A 329 -13.40 -9.34 16.05
N MET A 330 -12.14 -9.36 16.48
CA MET A 330 -11.37 -10.59 16.72
C MET A 330 -11.62 -11.20 18.12
N ASP A 331 -12.52 -10.64 18.92
CA ASP A 331 -12.81 -11.04 20.31
C ASP A 331 -11.57 -11.03 21.24
N LEU A 332 -10.68 -10.07 21.02
CA LEU A 332 -9.45 -9.88 21.76
C LEU A 332 -9.56 -8.73 22.76
N LYS A 333 -9.00 -8.93 23.96
CA LYS A 333 -8.75 -7.88 24.94
C LYS A 333 -7.25 -7.54 24.89
N MET A 334 -6.94 -6.31 24.46
CA MET A 334 -5.57 -5.87 24.25
C MET A 334 -4.92 -5.33 25.54
N GLU A 335 -3.76 -5.88 25.88
CA GLU A 335 -2.80 -5.28 26.79
C GLU A 335 -1.83 -4.44 25.95
N ILE A 336 -1.88 -3.11 26.08
CA ILE A 336 -1.29 -2.19 25.09
C ILE A 336 0.10 -1.72 25.55
N PHE A 337 1.10 -1.95 24.71
CA PHE A 337 2.47 -1.51 24.85
C PHE A 337 2.85 -0.63 23.67
N SER A 338 3.61 0.44 23.90
CA SER A 338 4.01 1.37 22.84
C SER A 338 5.46 1.79 22.95
N LEU A 339 6.10 1.95 21.79
CA LEU A 339 7.44 2.49 21.64
C LEU A 339 7.44 3.56 20.54
N GLY A 340 7.84 4.79 20.91
CA GLY A 340 7.73 5.97 20.05
C GLY A 340 6.60 6.91 20.47
N ASP A 341 6.75 8.20 20.22
CA ASP A 341 5.86 9.24 20.75
C ASP A 341 4.46 9.21 20.12
N LEU A 342 4.35 8.92 18.82
CA LEU A 342 3.04 8.77 18.16
C LEU A 342 2.34 7.48 18.61
N SER A 343 3.08 6.38 18.71
CA SER A 343 2.60 5.12 19.24
C SER A 343 2.08 5.23 20.69
N LYS A 344 2.71 6.05 21.54
CA LYS A 344 2.20 6.36 22.88
C LYS A 344 0.86 7.09 22.82
N THR A 345 0.74 8.08 21.93
CA THR A 345 -0.52 8.81 21.71
C THR A 345 -1.64 7.86 21.25
N ILE A 346 -1.37 7.00 20.27
CA ILE A 346 -2.31 5.97 19.81
C ILE A 346 -2.71 5.05 20.97
N GLY A 347 -1.74 4.56 21.74
CA GLY A 347 -1.99 3.69 22.89
C GLY A 347 -2.86 4.35 23.97
N LYS A 348 -2.65 5.65 24.22
CA LYS A 348 -3.47 6.45 25.14
C LYS A 348 -4.92 6.57 24.65
N ILE A 349 -5.12 6.94 23.38
CA ILE A 349 -6.46 7.05 22.77
C ILE A 349 -7.20 5.71 22.85
N MET A 350 -6.54 4.60 22.51
CA MET A 350 -7.11 3.25 22.61
C MET A 350 -7.50 2.86 24.05
N MET A 351 -6.65 3.20 25.02
CA MET A 351 -6.91 2.95 26.43
C MET A 351 -8.14 3.72 26.92
N ASP A 352 -8.25 5.00 26.53
CA ASP A 352 -9.36 5.86 26.91
C ASP A 352 -10.70 5.29 26.37
N MET A 353 -10.71 4.78 25.12
CA MET A 353 -11.86 4.07 24.55
C MET A 353 -12.23 2.79 25.32
N SER A 354 -11.25 1.95 25.65
CA SER A 354 -11.51 0.65 26.31
C SER A 354 -12.21 0.76 27.67
N SER A 355 -11.99 1.87 28.38
CA SER A 355 -12.57 2.11 29.71
C SER A 355 -14.09 2.21 29.73
N LEU A 356 -14.71 2.47 28.56
CA LEU A 356 -16.14 2.70 28.42
C LEU A 356 -16.93 1.44 28.02
N TYR A 357 -16.32 0.46 27.36
CA TYR A 357 -17.06 -0.61 26.65
C TYR A 357 -16.72 -2.05 27.09
N ASP A 358 -15.67 -2.29 27.90
CA ASP A 358 -15.19 -3.64 28.23
C ASP A 358 -15.89 -4.33 29.42
N VAL A 359 -17.06 -3.85 29.85
CA VAL A 359 -17.79 -4.44 30.99
C VAL A 359 -18.56 -5.70 30.56
N GLY A 360 -18.13 -6.88 31.04
CA GLY A 360 -18.97 -8.09 31.07
C GLY A 360 -18.73 -9.18 30.02
N ARG A 361 -17.74 -9.05 29.12
CA ARG A 361 -17.36 -10.11 28.16
C ARG A 361 -16.03 -10.78 28.52
N ARG A 362 -15.98 -12.12 28.52
CA ARG A 362 -14.73 -12.90 28.69
C ARG A 362 -14.01 -13.01 27.34
N LYS A 363 -13.28 -11.96 26.96
CA LYS A 363 -12.44 -11.93 25.75
C LYS A 363 -11.10 -12.66 25.97
N ARG A 364 -10.46 -13.13 24.89
CA ARG A 364 -9.09 -13.70 24.92
C ARG A 364 -8.08 -12.56 25.12
N SER A 365 -7.19 -12.68 26.12
CA SER A 365 -6.13 -11.69 26.35
C SER A 365 -5.07 -11.77 25.25
N ALA A 366 -4.69 -10.62 24.69
CA ALA A 366 -3.68 -10.45 23.66
C ALA A 366 -2.80 -9.24 23.99
N GLY A 367 -1.51 -9.31 23.68
CA GLY A 367 -0.61 -8.17 23.81
C GLY A 367 -0.52 -7.39 22.50
N LEU A 368 -0.69 -6.07 22.55
CA LEU A 368 -0.48 -5.18 21.42
C LEU A 368 0.83 -4.41 21.61
N LEU A 369 1.72 -4.47 20.63
CA LEU A 369 2.96 -3.69 20.57
C LEU A 369 2.89 -2.68 19.42
N LEU A 370 2.76 -1.39 19.77
CA LEU A 370 2.79 -0.26 18.84
C LEU A 370 4.22 0.26 18.71
N ILE A 371 4.69 0.46 17.47
CA ILE A 371 6.07 0.91 17.19
C ILE A 371 6.04 2.02 16.13
N ASP A 372 6.70 3.15 16.41
CA ASP A 372 6.90 4.19 15.40
C ASP A 372 8.00 3.78 14.40
N ARG A 373 7.70 3.91 13.10
CA ARG A 373 8.65 3.62 12.01
C ARG A 373 9.94 4.44 12.12
N THR A 374 9.90 5.66 12.65
CA THR A 374 11.09 6.51 12.82
C THR A 374 12.12 5.97 13.81
N LEU A 375 11.79 4.92 14.57
CA LEU A 375 12.76 4.22 15.42
C LEU A 375 13.66 3.26 14.62
N ASP A 376 13.25 2.86 13.41
CA ASP A 376 14.04 2.04 12.49
C ASP A 376 13.65 2.36 11.03
N LEU A 377 14.38 3.31 10.45
CA LEU A 377 14.29 3.64 9.02
C LEU A 377 15.31 2.86 8.19
N LEU A 378 16.33 2.28 8.81
CA LEU A 378 17.41 1.60 8.10
C LEU A 378 16.90 0.30 7.46
N THR A 379 16.20 -0.54 8.23
CA THR A 379 15.72 -1.84 7.77
C THR A 379 14.85 -1.75 6.49
N PRO A 380 13.83 -0.87 6.40
CA PRO A 380 13.01 -0.77 5.20
C PRO A 380 13.69 -0.05 4.02
N CYS A 381 14.81 0.66 4.24
CA CYS A 381 15.63 1.27 3.17
C CYS A 381 16.61 0.27 2.54
N CYS A 382 16.89 -0.86 3.19
CA CYS A 382 17.87 -1.85 2.75
C CYS A 382 17.24 -3.01 1.95
N HIS A 383 18.04 -3.61 1.08
CA HIS A 383 17.66 -4.74 0.23
C HIS A 383 17.88 -6.07 0.95
N GLY A 384 16.99 -6.38 1.90
CA GLY A 384 17.06 -7.59 2.73
C GLY A 384 16.97 -8.93 1.98
N ASP A 385 17.32 -10.04 2.64
CA ASP A 385 17.24 -11.41 2.08
C ASP A 385 15.80 -11.97 2.12
N SER A 386 14.89 -11.30 1.41
CA SER A 386 13.45 -11.63 1.33
C SER A 386 13.01 -11.70 -0.13
N LEU A 387 12.56 -12.89 -0.57
CA LEU A 387 12.05 -13.04 -1.94
C LEU A 387 10.80 -12.18 -2.17
N VAL A 388 9.97 -12.01 -1.13
CA VAL A 388 8.73 -11.25 -1.22
C VAL A 388 9.03 -9.77 -1.46
N ASP A 389 10.00 -9.18 -0.75
CA ASP A 389 10.40 -7.79 -1.02
C ASP A 389 10.98 -7.64 -2.42
N ARG A 390 11.84 -8.57 -2.86
CA ARG A 390 12.39 -8.57 -4.22
C ARG A 390 11.28 -8.61 -5.28
N ILE A 391 10.22 -9.38 -5.03
CA ILE A 391 9.04 -9.46 -5.90
C ILE A 391 8.31 -8.10 -5.92
N PHE A 392 7.93 -7.55 -4.76
CA PHE A 392 7.19 -6.28 -4.69
C PHE A 392 7.97 -5.07 -5.20
N SER A 393 9.31 -5.08 -5.13
CA SER A 393 10.16 -4.03 -5.71
C SER A 393 10.34 -4.17 -7.22
N SER A 394 10.21 -5.37 -7.77
CA SER A 394 10.40 -5.63 -9.21
C SER A 394 9.13 -5.50 -10.04
N LEU A 395 7.97 -5.81 -9.46
CA LEU A 395 6.71 -5.83 -10.18
C LEU A 395 6.06 -4.43 -10.24
N PRO A 396 5.48 -4.05 -11.38
CA PRO A 396 4.68 -2.83 -11.46
C PRO A 396 3.42 -2.97 -10.58
N ARG A 397 3.06 -1.89 -9.90
CA ARG A 397 1.81 -1.79 -9.12
C ARG A 397 0.71 -1.17 -10.00
N ARG A 398 -0.55 -1.52 -9.70
CA ARG A 398 -1.71 -0.92 -10.36
C ARG A 398 -1.61 0.61 -10.31
N PRO A 399 -1.83 1.33 -11.43
CA PRO A 399 -1.93 2.78 -11.37
C PRO A 399 -3.12 3.18 -10.51
N ARG A 400 -2.96 4.24 -9.73
CA ARG A 400 -4.06 4.82 -8.96
C ARG A 400 -5.17 5.26 -9.92
N SER A 401 -6.43 5.06 -9.53
CA SER A 401 -7.55 5.55 -10.33
C SER A 401 -7.42 7.07 -10.44
N SER A 402 -7.52 7.62 -11.66
CA SER A 402 -7.11 8.98 -12.01
C SER A 402 -7.55 10.06 -11.01
N SER A 403 -6.60 10.96 -10.74
CA SER A 403 -6.66 12.17 -9.92
C SER A 403 -8.03 12.47 -9.29
N SER A 404 -8.12 12.26 -7.98
CA SER A 404 -8.93 13.14 -7.15
C SER A 404 -8.49 14.57 -7.47
N PHE A 405 -9.21 15.26 -8.36
CA PHE A 405 -9.31 16.71 -8.35
C PHE A 405 -9.99 17.07 -7.02
N VAL A 406 -9.26 16.88 -5.91
CA VAL A 406 -9.41 17.71 -4.74
C VAL A 406 -8.72 18.98 -5.18
N ASN A 407 -9.49 20.06 -5.29
CA ASN A 407 -8.93 21.39 -5.45
C ASN A 407 -7.67 21.50 -4.58
N GLN A 408 -6.51 21.70 -5.20
CA GLN A 408 -5.26 22.02 -4.51
C GLN A 408 -5.36 23.34 -3.70
N ASN A 409 -6.54 23.97 -3.67
CA ASN A 409 -6.88 25.17 -2.94
C ASN A 409 -7.55 24.92 -1.57
N LYS A 410 -7.60 23.68 -1.06
CA LYS A 410 -7.96 23.47 0.36
C LYS A 410 -6.67 23.43 1.20
N HIS A 411 -6.50 24.45 2.04
CA HIS A 411 -5.48 24.54 3.10
C HIS A 411 -5.69 23.52 4.24
N GLY A 412 -5.98 22.25 3.90
CA GLY A 412 -6.07 21.15 4.87
C GLY A 412 -4.75 20.35 4.93
N PRO A 413 -4.54 19.53 5.99
CA PRO A 413 -3.36 18.67 6.09
C PRO A 413 -3.27 17.75 4.86
N GLY A 414 -2.20 17.88 4.08
CA GLY A 414 -2.06 17.25 2.77
C GLY A 414 -2.19 15.72 2.83
N THR A 415 -3.09 15.15 2.02
CA THR A 415 -3.30 13.70 1.92
C THR A 415 -2.06 13.00 1.34
N ILE A 416 -1.57 11.97 2.02
CA ILE A 416 -0.40 11.21 1.58
C ILE A 416 -0.82 10.23 0.49
N GLN A 417 -0.09 10.21 -0.63
CA GLN A 417 -0.28 9.19 -1.66
C GLN A 417 0.57 7.97 -1.33
N ARG A 418 -0.08 6.82 -1.10
CA ARG A 418 0.58 5.52 -0.94
C ARG A 418 0.51 4.74 -2.26
N ALA A 419 1.55 3.97 -2.54
CA ALA A 419 1.58 3.07 -3.69
C ALA A 419 0.62 1.88 -3.47
N PRO A 420 -0.25 1.56 -4.45
CA PRO A 420 -1.15 0.40 -4.33
C PRO A 420 -0.43 -0.92 -4.09
N LEU A 421 -1.07 -1.83 -3.38
CA LEU A 421 -0.57 -3.17 -3.07
C LEU A 421 -0.78 -4.15 -4.23
N ASP A 422 -1.65 -3.79 -5.17
CA ASP A 422 -2.00 -4.60 -6.34
C ASP A 422 -0.83 -4.73 -7.32
N ALA A 423 0.04 -5.72 -7.08
CA ALA A 423 1.14 -6.04 -7.97
C ALA A 423 0.64 -6.75 -9.24
N GLN A 424 1.06 -6.23 -10.40
CA GLN A 424 0.68 -6.75 -11.72
C GLN A 424 1.70 -7.78 -12.20
N ILE A 425 1.31 -9.06 -12.15
CA ILE A 425 2.18 -10.17 -12.55
C ILE A 425 2.17 -10.31 -14.08
N PRO A 426 3.31 -10.26 -14.79
CA PRO A 426 3.32 -10.27 -16.25
C PRO A 426 3.07 -11.68 -16.80
N LEU A 427 1.79 -12.05 -16.97
CA LEU A 427 1.40 -13.35 -17.52
C LEU A 427 1.57 -13.44 -19.03
N GLY A 428 1.79 -12.30 -19.72
CA GLY A 428 2.11 -12.25 -21.15
C GLY A 428 3.25 -13.20 -21.55
N LYS A 429 4.24 -13.42 -20.68
CA LYS A 429 5.38 -14.33 -20.93
C LYS A 429 5.01 -15.82 -20.95
N LEU A 430 3.78 -16.20 -20.58
CA LEU A 430 3.25 -17.57 -20.75
C LEU A 430 2.85 -17.83 -22.21
N TYR A 431 2.53 -16.76 -22.97
CA TYR A 431 2.03 -16.83 -24.33
C TYR A 431 3.16 -16.52 -25.34
N THR A 432 3.80 -17.56 -25.85
CA THR A 432 4.64 -17.44 -27.05
C THR A 432 3.76 -17.70 -28.28
N LYS A 433 3.80 -16.81 -29.29
CA LYS A 433 3.02 -16.84 -30.54
C LYS A 433 3.03 -18.17 -31.35
N GLU A 434 3.75 -19.19 -30.91
CA GLU A 434 3.96 -20.45 -31.64
C GLU A 434 2.92 -21.55 -31.34
N GLU A 435 2.02 -21.39 -30.37
CA GLU A 435 0.95 -22.37 -30.11
C GLU A 435 -0.44 -21.70 -30.15
N PRO A 436 -1.43 -22.28 -30.87
CA PRO A 436 -2.78 -21.73 -30.92
C PRO A 436 -3.39 -21.80 -29.52
N ALA A 437 -3.80 -20.64 -29.01
CA ALA A 437 -4.32 -20.51 -27.65
C ALA A 437 -5.59 -21.36 -27.46
N ILE A 438 -5.57 -22.23 -26.44
CA ILE A 438 -6.70 -23.06 -25.99
C ILE A 438 -7.61 -22.27 -25.03
N TRP A 439 -7.34 -20.98 -24.80
CA TRP A 439 -8.27 -20.08 -24.11
C TRP A 439 -9.25 -19.44 -25.09
N PRO A 440 -10.46 -19.05 -24.65
CA PRO A 440 -11.33 -18.18 -25.43
C PRO A 440 -10.73 -16.76 -25.41
N ILE A 441 -9.54 -16.60 -25.99
CA ILE A 441 -8.92 -15.28 -26.20
C ILE A 441 -9.86 -14.43 -27.02
N GLU A 442 -10.59 -15.00 -27.99
CA GLU A 442 -11.63 -14.28 -28.73
C GLU A 442 -12.75 -13.75 -27.82
N GLY A 443 -13.09 -14.45 -26.73
CA GLY A 443 -14.08 -13.99 -25.75
C GLY A 443 -13.54 -12.92 -24.80
N ILE A 444 -12.27 -13.03 -24.40
CA ILE A 444 -11.59 -12.04 -23.53
C ILE A 444 -11.23 -10.79 -24.33
N GLU A 445 -10.82 -10.92 -25.59
CA GLU A 445 -10.53 -9.83 -26.52
C GLU A 445 -11.82 -9.11 -26.92
N ALA A 446 -12.93 -9.85 -27.17
CA ALA A 446 -14.26 -9.27 -27.34
C ALA A 446 -14.77 -8.56 -26.06
N PHE A 447 -14.47 -9.11 -24.88
CA PHE A 447 -14.81 -8.50 -23.59
C PHE A 447 -13.99 -7.23 -23.33
N LEU A 448 -12.67 -7.27 -23.55
CA LEU A 448 -11.75 -6.15 -23.38
C LEU A 448 -12.02 -5.04 -24.40
N SER A 449 -12.30 -5.38 -25.66
CA SER A 449 -12.70 -4.41 -26.69
C SER A 449 -14.08 -3.80 -26.45
N GLY A 450 -14.98 -4.51 -25.75
CA GLY A 450 -16.20 -3.93 -25.22
C GLY A 450 -15.95 -2.94 -24.07
N TRP A 451 -14.95 -3.21 -23.22
CA TRP A 451 -14.61 -2.43 -22.03
C TRP A 451 -13.77 -1.19 -22.31
N SER A 452 -12.91 -1.21 -23.34
CA SER A 452 -12.01 -0.12 -23.70
C SER A 452 -12.63 0.96 -24.61
N SER A 453 -13.93 0.89 -24.91
CA SER A 453 -14.62 1.89 -25.72
C SER A 453 -14.97 3.15 -24.92
N ASN A 454 -13.96 4.01 -24.69
CA ASN A 454 -14.15 5.38 -24.21
C ASN A 454 -14.50 6.36 -25.37
N GLU A 455 -15.32 5.94 -26.34
CA GLU A 455 -15.90 6.87 -27.32
C GLU A 455 -17.39 6.57 -27.57
N PRO A 456 -18.24 7.61 -27.68
CA PRO A 456 -19.66 7.43 -27.88
C PRO A 456 -19.96 7.01 -29.33
N SER A 457 -20.55 5.81 -29.45
CA SER A 457 -21.43 5.34 -30.53
C SER A 457 -21.00 5.56 -31.98
N SER A 458 -20.60 4.46 -32.65
CA SER A 458 -20.96 4.23 -34.05
C SER A 458 -21.41 2.78 -34.25
N PRO A 459 -22.30 2.48 -35.22
CA PRO A 459 -22.86 1.14 -35.39
C PRO A 459 -21.82 0.18 -35.97
N ILE A 460 -21.67 -0.99 -35.33
CA ILE A 460 -20.81 -2.10 -35.75
C ILE A 460 -21.14 -2.52 -37.20
N PRO A 461 -20.19 -2.50 -38.15
CA PRO A 461 -20.32 -3.24 -39.40
C PRO A 461 -19.78 -4.67 -39.21
N VAL A 462 -20.58 -5.64 -39.59
CA VAL A 462 -20.23 -7.07 -39.68
C VAL A 462 -18.98 -7.26 -40.56
N PRO A 463 -17.95 -8.02 -40.13
CA PRO A 463 -16.74 -8.16 -40.92
C PRO A 463 -16.96 -9.14 -42.08
N THR A 464 -16.99 -8.61 -43.29
CA THR A 464 -16.76 -9.40 -44.50
C THR A 464 -15.44 -8.90 -45.12
N ASP A 465 -14.63 -9.85 -45.59
CA ASP A 465 -13.35 -9.72 -46.30
C ASP A 465 -12.05 -9.54 -45.50
N ARG A 466 -11.40 -10.70 -45.28
CA ARG A 466 -9.96 -10.85 -45.07
C ARG A 466 -9.22 -10.65 -46.40
N SER A 467 -8.68 -9.46 -46.64
CA SER A 467 -7.35 -9.29 -47.25
C SER A 467 -6.96 -7.83 -47.33
N ARG A 468 -5.69 -7.55 -47.01
CA ARG A 468 -4.97 -6.26 -47.10
C ARG A 468 -5.11 -5.37 -45.85
N ILE A 469 -4.09 -5.45 -45.00
CA ILE A 469 -3.21 -4.32 -44.65
C ILE A 469 -1.87 -4.96 -44.23
N SER A 470 -0.85 -4.74 -45.05
CA SER A 470 0.54 -4.95 -44.66
C SER A 470 1.10 -3.56 -44.38
N GLY A 471 1.56 -3.37 -43.16
CA GLY A 471 2.08 -2.10 -42.64
C GLY A 471 2.76 -2.40 -41.31
N GLU A 472 4.04 -2.75 -41.38
CA GLU A 472 4.91 -2.92 -40.22
C GLU A 472 5.20 -1.56 -39.61
N THR A 473 4.39 -1.13 -38.64
CA THR A 473 4.79 -0.13 -37.63
C THR A 473 3.88 -0.24 -36.41
N SER A 474 4.49 -0.59 -35.27
CA SER A 474 4.03 -0.34 -33.88
C SER A 474 2.60 -0.70 -33.46
N ALA A 475 2.05 -1.84 -33.92
CA ALA A 475 0.85 -2.46 -33.32
C ALA A 475 1.20 -3.55 -32.28
N GLN A 476 2.32 -3.40 -31.55
CA GLN A 476 2.79 -4.34 -30.53
C GLN A 476 2.40 -3.96 -29.10
N SER A 477 1.82 -2.78 -28.88
CA SER A 477 1.53 -2.25 -27.53
C SER A 477 0.13 -2.55 -26.99
N GLU A 478 -0.85 -2.93 -27.81
CA GLU A 478 -2.26 -2.99 -27.33
C GLU A 478 -2.80 -4.40 -27.04
N ILE A 479 -2.10 -5.47 -27.45
CA ILE A 479 -2.39 -6.85 -26.99
C ILE A 479 -1.57 -7.20 -25.72
N GLY A 480 -0.72 -6.27 -25.26
CA GLY A 480 0.18 -6.44 -24.12
C GLY A 480 -0.37 -5.85 -22.83
N SER A 481 -1.11 -6.64 -22.05
CA SER A 481 -0.87 -6.79 -20.60
C SER A 481 -1.97 -7.67 -19.96
N LEU A 482 -1.96 -8.98 -20.26
CA LEU A 482 -2.60 -9.93 -19.35
C LEU A 482 -1.80 -9.90 -18.03
N SER A 483 -2.32 -9.17 -17.05
CA SER A 483 -1.74 -9.03 -15.72
C SER A 483 -2.41 -9.97 -14.72
N GLY A 484 -1.59 -10.69 -13.95
CA GLY A 484 -2.00 -11.53 -12.85
C GLY A 484 -1.94 -10.81 -11.50
N SER A 485 -2.39 -11.49 -10.45
CA SER A 485 -2.40 -11.03 -9.05
C SER A 485 -2.00 -12.16 -8.10
N PHE A 486 -1.43 -11.82 -6.93
CA PHE A 486 -1.04 -12.80 -5.91
C PHE A 486 -2.22 -13.51 -5.26
N VAL A 487 -3.37 -12.85 -5.21
CA VAL A 487 -4.56 -13.41 -4.58
C VAL A 487 -5.49 -14.02 -5.62
N THR A 488 -5.79 -15.30 -5.45
CA THR A 488 -6.79 -16.01 -6.25
C THR A 488 -8.12 -15.98 -5.52
N THR A 489 -9.13 -15.35 -6.14
CA THR A 489 -10.49 -15.16 -5.61
C THR A 489 -11.22 -16.46 -5.25
N GLU A 490 -10.84 -17.60 -5.86
CA GLU A 490 -11.61 -18.85 -5.78
C GLU A 490 -11.18 -19.82 -4.66
N ASN A 491 -10.00 -19.66 -4.04
CA ASN A 491 -9.48 -20.70 -3.14
C ASN A 491 -8.62 -20.26 -1.94
N HIS A 492 -8.36 -18.97 -1.73
CA HIS A 492 -7.45 -18.42 -0.68
C HIS A 492 -6.02 -19.02 -0.61
N ARG A 493 -5.70 -20.09 -1.34
CA ARG A 493 -4.40 -20.79 -1.36
C ARG A 493 -3.23 -19.88 -1.71
N GLY A 494 -3.48 -18.81 -2.47
CA GLY A 494 -2.47 -17.78 -2.75
C GLY A 494 -1.91 -17.14 -1.47
N ALA A 495 -2.76 -16.87 -0.48
CA ALA A 495 -2.35 -16.29 0.80
C ALA A 495 -1.53 -17.27 1.64
N GLU A 496 -1.86 -18.57 1.63
CA GLU A 496 -1.08 -19.61 2.30
C GLU A 496 0.33 -19.76 1.70
N TYR A 497 0.44 -19.68 0.37
CA TYR A 497 1.75 -19.69 -0.28
C TYR A 497 2.56 -18.45 0.08
N LEU A 498 1.94 -17.26 0.06
CA LEU A 498 2.62 -16.01 0.40
C LEU A 498 3.11 -16.04 1.85
N GLU A 499 2.28 -16.50 2.79
CA GLU A 499 2.66 -16.68 4.20
C GLU A 499 3.91 -17.54 4.34
N ALA A 500 3.94 -18.70 3.69
CA ALA A 500 5.06 -19.62 3.75
C ALA A 500 6.36 -19.08 3.11
N LEU A 501 6.28 -18.06 2.24
CA LEU A 501 7.44 -17.36 1.69
C LEU A 501 7.91 -16.21 2.58
N MET A 502 7.01 -15.50 3.26
CA MET A 502 7.37 -14.43 4.19
C MET A 502 8.20 -14.95 5.37
N ASP A 503 8.03 -16.23 5.73
CA ASP A 503 8.80 -16.89 6.79
C ASP A 503 10.17 -17.43 6.32
N ARG A 504 10.60 -17.16 5.07
CA ARG A 504 11.81 -17.74 4.48
C ARG A 504 12.70 -16.73 3.77
N ARG A 505 14.01 -17.01 3.82
CA ARG A 505 15.02 -16.31 3.02
C ARG A 505 14.86 -16.61 1.54
N THR A 506 15.46 -15.77 0.68
CA THR A 506 15.26 -15.81 -0.78
C THR A 506 15.54 -17.18 -1.39
N LYS A 507 16.64 -17.82 -0.97
CA LYS A 507 17.05 -19.13 -1.48
C LYS A 507 16.07 -20.24 -1.12
N ASP A 508 15.65 -20.27 0.14
CA ASP A 508 14.72 -21.28 0.65
C ASP A 508 13.32 -21.10 0.08
N ALA A 509 12.88 -19.84 -0.06
CA ALA A 509 11.63 -19.45 -0.69
C ALA A 509 11.58 -19.92 -2.17
N ALA A 510 12.63 -19.64 -2.96
CA ALA A 510 12.70 -20.07 -4.35
C ALA A 510 12.71 -21.61 -4.51
N ILE A 511 13.43 -22.31 -3.64
CA ILE A 511 13.43 -23.79 -3.60
C ILE A 511 12.04 -24.32 -3.23
N LEU A 512 11.31 -23.65 -2.34
CA LEU A 512 9.97 -24.05 -1.95
C LEU A 512 8.97 -23.91 -3.11
N ILE A 513 9.02 -22.80 -3.85
CA ILE A 513 8.23 -22.62 -5.08
C ILE A 513 8.51 -23.74 -6.08
N LYS A 514 9.80 -24.07 -6.30
CA LYS A 514 10.19 -25.19 -7.16
C LYS A 514 9.58 -26.51 -6.69
N LYS A 515 9.61 -26.80 -5.39
CA LYS A 515 9.02 -28.02 -4.81
C LYS A 515 7.49 -28.07 -5.02
N TRP A 516 6.78 -26.98 -4.81
CA TRP A 516 5.34 -26.90 -5.06
C TRP A 516 4.99 -27.12 -6.54
N LEU A 517 5.77 -26.54 -7.46
CA LEU A 517 5.60 -26.80 -8.90
C LEU A 517 5.87 -28.26 -9.25
N GLN A 518 6.92 -28.89 -8.70
CA GLN A 518 7.21 -30.31 -8.93
C GLN A 518 6.07 -31.21 -8.44
N GLU A 519 5.52 -30.93 -7.26
CA GLU A 519 4.39 -31.67 -6.71
C GLU A 519 3.13 -31.45 -7.57
N THR A 520 2.88 -30.24 -8.04
CA THR A 520 1.75 -29.92 -8.93
C THR A 520 1.89 -30.66 -10.27
N MET A 521 3.07 -30.66 -10.88
CA MET A 521 3.34 -31.41 -12.12
C MET A 521 3.14 -32.92 -11.94
N ARG A 522 3.49 -33.47 -10.77
CA ARG A 522 3.27 -34.87 -10.42
C ARG A 522 1.77 -35.20 -10.31
N GLN A 523 0.98 -34.30 -9.72
CA GLN A 523 -0.47 -34.46 -9.58
C GLN A 523 -1.18 -34.38 -10.96
N GLU A 524 -0.77 -33.45 -11.82
CA GLU A 524 -1.33 -33.24 -13.16
C GLU A 524 -0.74 -34.21 -14.22
N LYS A 525 0.17 -35.12 -13.83
CA LYS A 525 0.85 -36.10 -14.70
C LYS A 525 1.57 -35.48 -15.91
N VAL A 526 2.13 -34.29 -15.74
CA VAL A 526 2.87 -33.58 -16.79
C VAL A 526 4.30 -34.13 -16.87
N SER A 527 4.66 -34.75 -18.00
CA SER A 527 6.01 -35.28 -18.23
C SER A 527 6.94 -34.22 -18.81
N VAL A 528 7.85 -33.69 -17.99
CA VAL A 528 8.99 -32.87 -18.45
C VAL A 528 10.26 -33.44 -17.81
N ASN A 529 11.37 -33.45 -18.54
CA ASN A 529 12.70 -33.80 -18.00
C ASN A 529 13.19 -32.72 -17.02
N VAL A 530 12.57 -32.64 -15.85
CA VAL A 530 13.00 -31.73 -14.78
C VAL A 530 14.09 -32.42 -13.98
N ARG A 531 15.28 -31.81 -13.90
CA ARG A 531 16.35 -32.28 -13.01
C ARG A 531 15.81 -32.22 -11.57
N THR A 532 15.65 -33.36 -10.92
CA THR A 532 15.14 -33.50 -9.54
C THR A 532 16.10 -32.96 -8.46
N ARG A 533 17.11 -32.18 -8.84
CA ARG A 533 18.10 -31.63 -7.90
C ARG A 533 17.45 -30.48 -7.10
N THR A 534 17.60 -30.56 -5.78
CA THR A 534 17.25 -29.50 -4.81
C THR A 534 18.27 -28.35 -4.85
N SER A 535 18.57 -27.83 -6.04
CA SER A 535 19.41 -26.64 -6.22
C SER A 535 18.54 -25.40 -6.32
N PHE A 536 19.13 -24.24 -6.02
CA PHE A 536 18.52 -22.95 -6.28
C PHE A 536 18.07 -22.88 -7.76
N PRO A 537 16.79 -22.57 -8.04
CA PRO A 537 16.29 -22.58 -9.41
C PRO A 537 16.75 -21.34 -10.19
N ALA A 538 17.03 -21.53 -11.47
CA ALA A 538 17.15 -20.40 -12.40
C ALA A 538 15.75 -19.84 -12.72
N ALA A 539 15.64 -18.54 -13.00
CA ALA A 539 14.38 -17.91 -13.40
C ALA A 539 13.70 -18.62 -14.58
N SER A 540 14.49 -19.02 -15.59
CA SER A 540 14.01 -19.78 -16.76
C SER A 540 13.50 -21.18 -16.39
N GLU A 541 14.04 -21.82 -15.36
CA GLU A 541 13.57 -23.11 -14.86
C GLU A 541 12.14 -22.96 -14.28
N LEU A 542 11.94 -21.99 -13.37
CA LEU A 542 10.62 -21.72 -12.78
C LEU A 542 9.58 -21.38 -13.85
N GLN A 543 9.96 -20.52 -14.81
CA GLN A 543 9.07 -20.14 -15.90
C GLN A 543 8.69 -21.33 -16.78
N SER A 544 9.65 -22.21 -17.11
CA SER A 544 9.38 -23.42 -17.92
C SER A 544 8.44 -24.40 -17.21
N MET A 545 8.59 -24.57 -15.89
CA MET A 545 7.72 -25.40 -15.07
C MET A 545 6.32 -24.82 -14.96
N ALA A 546 6.21 -23.51 -14.70
CA ALA A 546 4.92 -22.81 -14.67
C ALA A 546 4.17 -22.94 -16.02
N LYS A 547 4.88 -22.74 -17.14
CA LYS A 547 4.32 -22.93 -18.49
C LYS A 547 3.87 -24.38 -18.73
N ALA A 548 4.60 -25.36 -18.23
CA ALA A 548 4.23 -26.76 -18.37
C ALA A 548 2.95 -27.12 -17.61
N VAL A 549 2.76 -26.57 -16.40
CA VAL A 549 1.52 -26.74 -15.61
C VAL A 549 0.35 -26.00 -16.24
N ALA A 550 0.60 -24.83 -16.85
CA ALA A 550 -0.42 -23.98 -17.46
C ALA A 550 -0.93 -24.46 -18.83
N LYS A 551 -0.44 -25.59 -19.38
CA LYS A 551 -0.80 -26.07 -20.72
C LYS A 551 -2.29 -26.43 -20.87
N ASP A 552 -2.90 -26.98 -19.82
CA ASP A 552 -4.31 -27.33 -19.83
C ASP A 552 -5.13 -26.26 -19.09
N GLN A 553 -6.29 -25.89 -19.64
CA GLN A 553 -7.14 -24.84 -19.07
C GLN A 553 -7.66 -25.23 -17.68
N SER A 554 -7.97 -26.51 -17.46
CA SER A 554 -8.47 -26.97 -16.16
C SER A 554 -7.37 -26.99 -15.09
N SER A 555 -6.14 -27.38 -15.48
CA SER A 555 -4.95 -27.28 -14.62
C SER A 555 -4.61 -25.83 -14.28
N LEU A 556 -4.69 -24.93 -15.26
CA LEU A 556 -4.40 -23.50 -15.07
C LEU A 556 -5.35 -22.85 -14.07
N LEU A 557 -6.66 -23.12 -14.16
CA LEU A 557 -7.63 -22.62 -13.18
C LEU A 557 -7.37 -23.18 -11.78
N ARG A 558 -7.17 -24.50 -11.67
CA ARG A 558 -6.92 -25.18 -10.38
C ARG A 558 -5.64 -24.71 -9.69
N ASN A 559 -4.59 -24.46 -10.47
CA ASN A 559 -3.25 -24.17 -9.99
C ASN A 559 -2.83 -22.71 -10.21
N LYS A 560 -3.78 -21.80 -10.48
CA LYS A 560 -3.54 -20.38 -10.78
C LYS A 560 -2.64 -19.71 -9.74
N GLY A 561 -2.86 -19.97 -8.45
CA GLY A 561 -2.10 -19.34 -7.36
C GLY A 561 -0.59 -19.62 -7.44
N ILE A 562 -0.21 -20.91 -7.54
CA ILE A 562 1.20 -21.30 -7.61
C ILE A 562 1.85 -20.89 -8.94
N ILE A 563 1.10 -20.92 -10.05
CA ILE A 563 1.59 -20.47 -11.36
C ILE A 563 1.92 -18.99 -11.33
N GLN A 564 1.01 -18.14 -10.86
CA GLN A 564 1.22 -16.70 -10.76
C GLN A 564 2.40 -16.36 -9.84
N LEU A 565 2.48 -17.02 -8.68
CA LEU A 565 3.58 -16.86 -7.74
C LEU A 565 4.94 -17.25 -8.35
N ALA A 566 4.97 -18.36 -9.10
CA ALA A 566 6.18 -18.80 -9.80
C ALA A 566 6.62 -17.82 -10.89
N ILE A 567 5.68 -17.23 -11.62
CA ILE A 567 5.98 -16.20 -12.63
C ILE A 567 6.49 -14.91 -11.97
N ALA A 568 5.88 -14.49 -10.86
CA ALA A 568 6.37 -13.36 -10.08
C ALA A 568 7.80 -13.59 -9.56
N ALA A 569 8.08 -14.75 -8.96
CA ALA A 569 9.42 -15.10 -8.50
C ALA A 569 10.42 -15.24 -9.66
N ALA A 570 10.01 -15.79 -10.80
CA ALA A 570 10.86 -15.86 -11.98
C ALA A 570 11.19 -14.45 -12.52
N HIS A 571 10.22 -13.53 -12.49
CA HIS A 571 10.43 -12.13 -12.88
C HIS A 571 11.46 -11.43 -11.99
N SER A 572 11.31 -11.54 -10.67
CA SER A 572 12.22 -10.91 -9.70
C SER A 572 13.64 -11.52 -9.71
N LEU A 573 13.77 -12.78 -10.14
CA LEU A 573 15.06 -13.49 -10.27
C LEU A 573 15.66 -13.41 -11.69
N SER A 574 15.05 -12.65 -12.59
CA SER A 574 15.55 -12.44 -13.95
C SER A 574 16.34 -11.14 -14.08
N GLU A 575 17.21 -11.05 -15.09
CA GLU A 575 17.90 -9.80 -15.43
C GLU A 575 16.89 -8.77 -16.00
N PRO A 576 17.04 -7.46 -15.70
CA PRO A 576 18.10 -6.83 -14.90
C PRO A 576 17.83 -6.78 -13.38
N HIS A 577 16.67 -7.25 -12.91
CA HIS A 577 16.26 -7.10 -11.51
C HIS A 577 17.18 -7.82 -10.52
N THR A 578 17.73 -8.98 -10.92
CA THR A 578 18.63 -9.73 -10.04
C THR A 578 19.95 -8.98 -9.82
N SER A 579 20.61 -8.52 -10.90
CA SER A 579 21.88 -7.79 -10.81
C SER A 579 21.73 -6.43 -10.13
N HIS A 580 20.62 -5.73 -10.38
CA HIS A 580 20.29 -4.47 -9.71
C HIS A 580 20.16 -4.64 -8.19
N TRP A 581 19.39 -5.63 -7.73
CA TRP A 581 19.25 -5.95 -6.31
C TRP A 581 20.57 -6.41 -5.68
N ASP A 582 21.36 -7.24 -6.39
CA ASP A 582 22.65 -7.71 -5.88
C ASP A 582 23.67 -6.55 -5.77
N ALA A 583 23.60 -5.55 -6.66
CA ALA A 583 24.40 -4.33 -6.59
C ALA A 583 24.06 -3.50 -5.34
N PHE A 584 22.76 -3.33 -5.03
CA PHE A 584 22.33 -2.70 -3.78
C PHE A 584 22.84 -3.45 -2.54
N VAL A 585 22.61 -4.77 -2.48
CA VAL A 585 23.09 -5.60 -1.35
C VAL A 585 24.60 -5.47 -1.16
N SER A 586 25.36 -5.37 -2.26
CA SER A 586 26.82 -5.15 -2.20
C SER A 586 27.16 -3.76 -1.67
N ALA A 587 26.51 -2.72 -2.18
CA ALA A 587 26.74 -1.34 -1.75
C ALA A 587 26.38 -1.14 -0.27
N GLU A 588 25.24 -1.66 0.18
CA GLU A 588 24.80 -1.61 1.58
C GLU A 588 25.79 -2.30 2.53
N LYS A 589 26.35 -3.44 2.13
CA LYS A 589 27.40 -4.13 2.91
C LYS A 589 28.69 -3.32 2.98
N ILE A 590 29.09 -2.65 1.89
CA ILE A 590 30.26 -1.78 1.85
C ILE A 590 30.04 -0.57 2.76
N LEU A 591 28.88 0.07 2.69
CA LEU A 591 28.52 1.19 3.58
C LEU A 591 28.57 0.74 5.05
N ASN A 592 27.92 -0.38 5.38
CA ASN A 592 27.91 -0.90 6.75
C ASN A 592 29.32 -1.29 7.26
N ALA A 593 30.16 -1.87 6.40
CA ALA A 593 31.56 -2.15 6.74
C ALA A 593 32.36 -0.87 6.95
N SER A 594 32.16 0.14 6.10
CA SER A 594 32.88 1.43 6.17
C SER A 594 32.56 2.23 7.43
N CYS A 595 31.37 2.01 8.01
CA CYS A 595 30.98 2.61 9.29
C CYS A 595 31.82 2.14 10.48
N GLY A 596 32.45 0.96 10.38
CA GLY A 596 33.36 0.44 11.39
C GLY A 596 34.74 1.09 11.38
N ASP A 597 35.09 1.82 10.30
CA ASP A 597 36.41 2.42 10.10
C ASP A 597 36.46 3.89 10.53
N THR A 598 36.11 4.84 9.66
CA THR A 598 36.04 6.28 9.95
C THR A 598 34.89 6.97 9.22
N SER A 599 34.54 8.20 9.62
CA SER A 599 33.54 9.00 8.90
C SER A 599 33.99 9.32 7.47
N GLN A 600 35.29 9.51 7.24
CA GLN A 600 35.86 9.82 5.92
C GLN A 600 35.75 8.67 4.93
N THR A 601 35.92 7.42 5.38
CA THR A 601 35.76 6.26 4.50
C THR A 601 34.32 6.13 4.06
N LEU A 602 33.37 6.30 4.98
CA LEU A 602 31.94 6.26 4.67
C LEU A 602 31.52 7.38 3.71
N SER A 603 31.92 8.63 3.96
CA SER A 603 31.59 9.75 3.07
C SER A 603 32.23 9.59 1.69
N ALA A 604 33.46 9.06 1.59
CA ALA A 604 34.08 8.73 0.32
C ALA A 604 33.29 7.65 -0.45
N GLN A 605 32.82 6.59 0.22
CA GLN A 605 32.00 5.55 -0.42
C GLN A 605 30.66 6.09 -0.93
N ILE A 606 29.98 6.95 -0.16
CA ILE A 606 28.74 7.60 -0.60
C ILE A 606 29.02 8.45 -1.86
N ARG A 607 30.11 9.22 -1.86
CA ARG A 607 30.52 10.03 -3.01
C ARG A 607 30.80 9.18 -4.24
N ASP A 608 31.52 8.07 -4.08
CA ASP A 608 31.87 7.18 -5.18
C ASP A 608 30.62 6.53 -5.79
N LEU A 609 29.62 6.18 -4.98
CA LEU A 609 28.32 5.68 -5.45
C LEU A 609 27.56 6.74 -6.27
N ILE A 610 27.55 8.00 -5.82
CA ILE A 610 26.93 9.12 -6.54
C ILE A 610 27.62 9.33 -7.89
N ASN A 611 28.95 9.40 -7.92
CA ASN A 611 29.70 9.60 -9.17
C ASN A 611 29.52 8.44 -10.16
N THR A 612 29.47 7.20 -9.66
CA THR A 612 29.28 6.01 -10.51
C THR A 612 27.88 6.00 -11.15
N SER A 613 26.88 6.61 -10.50
CA SER A 613 25.50 6.64 -11.00
C SER A 613 25.30 7.44 -12.29
N VAL A 614 26.23 8.32 -12.63
CA VAL A 614 26.18 9.13 -13.86
C VAL A 614 26.52 8.29 -15.10
N LEU A 615 27.32 7.23 -14.93
CA LEU A 615 27.80 6.37 -16.02
C LEU A 615 26.72 5.42 -16.59
N VAL A 616 25.52 5.34 -15.99
CA VAL A 616 24.45 4.43 -16.41
C VAL A 616 23.81 4.83 -17.75
N LYS A 617 23.83 6.12 -18.13
CA LYS A 617 23.07 6.65 -19.28
C LYS A 617 23.81 6.73 -20.62
N THR A 618 25.11 6.47 -20.70
CA THR A 618 25.82 6.52 -21.99
C THR A 618 25.43 5.39 -22.97
N LEU A 619 24.52 4.49 -22.58
CA LEU A 619 24.14 3.29 -23.34
C LEU A 619 22.92 3.45 -24.26
N ASP A 620 22.04 4.44 -24.07
CA ASP A 620 20.88 4.60 -24.98
C ASP A 620 21.27 5.19 -26.36
N GLN A 621 22.55 5.54 -26.59
CA GLN A 621 23.01 6.16 -27.83
C GLN A 621 24.26 5.56 -28.49
N LYS A 622 24.94 4.55 -27.91
CA LYS A 622 26.13 3.95 -28.56
C LYS A 622 26.14 2.43 -28.49
N ASP A 623 25.70 1.83 -29.58
CA ASP A 623 25.98 0.46 -29.93
C ASP A 623 27.49 0.22 -30.10
N GLN A 624 27.93 -0.92 -29.56
CA GLN A 624 29.19 -1.65 -29.82
C GLN A 624 30.54 -0.98 -29.46
N SER A 625 31.08 -1.42 -28.32
CA SER A 625 32.43 -2.00 -28.13
C SER A 625 33.22 -1.44 -26.93
N LYS A 626 33.77 -2.41 -26.17
CA LYS A 626 34.72 -2.34 -25.04
C LYS A 626 34.12 -2.16 -23.63
N GLU A 627 34.34 -3.22 -22.85
CA GLU A 627 34.19 -3.32 -21.40
C GLU A 627 34.82 -2.11 -20.69
N SER A 628 33.98 -1.19 -20.26
CA SER A 628 34.27 -0.22 -19.21
C SER A 628 33.10 -0.30 -18.23
N SER A 629 33.43 -0.25 -16.94
CA SER A 629 32.59 -0.56 -15.79
C SER A 629 31.17 0.01 -15.90
N GLN A 630 30.20 -0.86 -16.18
CA GLN A 630 28.79 -0.53 -16.33
C GLN A 630 28.21 -0.10 -14.97
N GLY A 631 27.62 1.09 -14.87
CA GLY A 631 26.86 1.45 -13.68
C GLY A 631 25.52 0.71 -13.69
N LEU A 632 25.26 -0.11 -12.67
CA LEU A 632 23.97 -0.81 -12.49
C LEU A 632 22.95 0.02 -11.72
N LEU A 633 23.41 1.02 -10.95
CA LEU A 633 22.60 1.81 -10.02
C LEU A 633 22.39 3.22 -10.57
N SER A 634 21.15 3.64 -10.67
CA SER A 634 20.76 4.99 -11.10
C SER A 634 21.08 6.06 -10.06
N PHE A 635 20.99 7.33 -10.43
CA PHE A 635 21.15 8.44 -9.47
C PHE A 635 20.11 8.38 -8.33
N ARG A 636 18.87 7.98 -8.64
CA ARG A 636 17.82 7.73 -7.65
C ARG A 636 18.24 6.63 -6.66
N ASP A 637 18.86 5.57 -7.16
CA ASP A 637 19.40 4.48 -6.34
C ASP A 637 20.57 4.95 -5.45
N ALA A 638 21.44 5.80 -6.00
CA ALA A 638 22.55 6.40 -5.24
C ALA A 638 22.05 7.32 -4.11
N LEU A 639 20.96 8.06 -4.31
CA LEU A 639 20.34 8.84 -3.23
C LEU A 639 19.74 7.97 -2.13
N LEU A 640 19.12 6.84 -2.47
CA LEU A 640 18.67 5.87 -1.47
C LEU A 640 19.85 5.31 -0.67
N LEU A 641 20.96 4.99 -1.33
CA LEU A 641 22.20 4.56 -0.65
C LEU A 641 22.82 5.68 0.18
N ALA A 642 22.73 6.94 -0.24
CA ALA A 642 23.13 8.09 0.56
C ALA A 642 22.29 8.22 1.83
N ILE A 643 20.95 8.07 1.73
CA ILE A 643 20.04 8.02 2.90
C ILE A 643 20.49 6.92 3.87
N THR A 644 20.70 5.70 3.37
CA THR A 644 21.20 4.57 4.17
C THR A 644 22.54 4.92 4.83
N GLY A 645 23.47 5.52 4.09
CA GLY A 645 24.77 5.97 4.58
C GLY A 645 24.67 7.03 5.68
N TYR A 646 23.78 8.02 5.55
CA TYR A 646 23.57 9.07 6.56
C TYR A 646 22.89 8.54 7.83
N ILE A 647 21.96 7.59 7.71
CA ILE A 647 21.37 6.91 8.87
C ILE A 647 22.48 6.16 9.63
N LEU A 648 23.28 5.36 8.92
CA LEU A 648 24.41 4.63 9.52
C LEU A 648 25.46 5.57 10.14
N ALA A 649 25.77 6.69 9.48
CA ALA A 649 26.69 7.69 9.99
C ALA A 649 26.21 8.28 11.32
N GLY A 650 24.91 8.60 11.42
CA GLY A 650 24.29 9.07 12.66
C GLY A 650 24.34 8.06 13.81
N GLU A 651 24.31 6.76 13.49
CA GLU A 651 24.37 5.70 14.50
C GLU A 651 25.77 5.44 15.06
N ASN A 652 26.81 5.68 14.25
CA ASN A 652 28.20 5.30 14.52
C ASN A 652 29.12 6.51 14.82
N PHE A 653 28.83 7.68 14.27
CA PHE A 653 29.61 8.92 14.44
C PHE A 653 28.74 10.05 15.04
N PRO A 654 28.25 9.91 16.28
CA PRO A 654 27.36 10.89 16.87
C PRO A 654 28.11 12.21 17.13
N THR A 655 27.77 13.27 16.40
CA THR A 655 28.23 14.64 16.68
C THR A 655 27.31 15.30 17.71
N SER A 656 27.87 16.20 18.53
CA SER A 656 27.13 16.86 19.63
C SER A 656 26.32 18.09 19.17
N GLY A 657 26.11 18.29 17.86
CA GLY A 657 25.51 19.50 17.29
C GLY A 657 24.67 19.24 16.03
N SER A 658 24.13 20.32 15.44
CA SER A 658 23.31 20.31 14.21
C SER A 658 24.11 20.13 12.92
N ASP A 659 25.44 20.03 13.01
CA ASP A 659 26.36 20.12 11.86
C ASP A 659 26.53 18.79 11.08
N GLY A 660 25.62 17.83 11.27
CA GLY A 660 25.67 16.52 10.61
C GLY A 660 26.76 15.59 11.17
N PRO A 661 26.86 14.34 10.66
CA PRO A 661 27.82 13.34 11.13
C PRO A 661 29.20 13.44 10.46
N PHE A 662 29.34 14.26 9.40
CA PHE A 662 30.54 14.43 8.59
C PHE A 662 31.18 15.81 8.82
N SER A 663 32.45 15.96 8.43
CA SER A 663 33.10 17.28 8.47
C SER A 663 32.56 18.21 7.36
N TRP A 664 32.75 19.52 7.52
CA TRP A 664 32.36 20.51 6.50
C TRP A 664 32.99 20.21 5.12
N GLU A 665 34.24 19.74 5.09
CA GLU A 665 34.92 19.38 3.84
C GLU A 665 34.25 18.18 3.17
N GLU A 666 33.94 17.14 3.94
CA GLU A 666 33.25 15.94 3.46
C GLU A 666 31.86 16.27 2.92
N ASP A 667 31.09 17.04 3.66
CA ASP A 667 29.76 17.52 3.24
C ASP A 667 29.84 18.34 1.96
N HIS A 668 30.83 19.24 1.86
CA HIS A 668 31.04 20.04 0.66
C HIS A 668 31.31 19.15 -0.57
N PHE A 669 32.21 18.16 -0.46
CA PHE A 669 32.49 17.25 -1.57
C PHE A 669 31.29 16.39 -1.97
N LEU A 670 30.46 15.97 -1.01
CA LEU A 670 29.22 15.25 -1.31
C LEU A 670 28.20 16.15 -2.01
N LYS A 671 28.07 17.42 -1.59
CA LYS A 671 27.20 18.39 -2.26
C LYS A 671 27.63 18.64 -3.70
N GLU A 672 28.93 18.86 -3.93
CA GLU A 672 29.46 19.02 -5.29
C GLU A 672 29.19 17.79 -6.15
N ALA A 673 29.40 16.57 -5.62
CA ALA A 673 29.13 15.35 -6.38
C ALA A 673 27.65 15.22 -6.82
N ILE A 674 26.71 15.65 -5.97
CA ILE A 674 25.27 15.68 -6.33
C ILE A 674 24.99 16.75 -7.40
N VAL A 675 25.57 17.95 -7.23
CA VAL A 675 25.43 19.04 -8.21
C VAL A 675 25.97 18.62 -9.58
N ASP A 676 27.17 18.05 -9.61
CA ASP A 676 27.83 17.59 -10.84
C ASP A 676 27.03 16.45 -11.49
N ALA A 677 26.54 15.48 -10.71
CA ALA A 677 25.70 14.39 -11.23
C ALA A 677 24.39 14.88 -11.86
N LEU A 678 23.78 15.95 -11.31
CA LEU A 678 22.55 16.54 -11.85
C LEU A 678 22.81 17.37 -13.12
N LEU A 679 23.94 18.07 -13.20
CA LEU A 679 24.36 18.79 -14.40
C LEU A 679 24.68 17.83 -15.56
N GLU A 680 25.32 16.70 -15.27
CA GLU A 680 25.65 15.68 -16.28
C GLU A 680 24.43 14.85 -16.71
N ASN A 681 23.43 14.71 -15.83
CA ASN A 681 22.22 13.93 -16.10
C ASN A 681 20.92 14.66 -15.65
N PRO A 682 20.37 15.58 -16.47
CA PRO A 682 19.17 16.37 -16.16
C PRO A 682 17.93 15.55 -15.81
N SER A 683 17.77 14.39 -16.44
CA SER A 683 16.63 13.49 -16.17
C SER A 683 16.65 12.87 -14.76
N ALA A 684 17.76 13.02 -14.03
CA ALA A 684 17.86 12.68 -12.62
C ALA A 684 17.16 13.71 -11.71
N ALA A 685 16.79 14.89 -12.23
CA ALA A 685 16.03 15.93 -11.54
C ALA A 685 14.51 15.66 -11.46
N ARG A 686 14.03 14.48 -11.91
CA ARG A 686 12.62 14.05 -11.81
C ARG A 686 12.13 13.72 -10.39
N LEU A 687 12.79 14.27 -9.39
CA LEU A 687 12.38 14.16 -7.99
C LEU A 687 11.63 15.43 -7.62
N LYS A 688 10.56 15.33 -6.82
CA LYS A 688 9.78 16.49 -6.33
C LYS A 688 10.65 17.64 -5.86
N PHE A 689 11.77 17.30 -5.24
CA PHE A 689 12.73 18.26 -4.71
C PHE A 689 13.36 19.19 -5.77
N PHE A 690 13.61 18.67 -6.98
CA PHE A 690 14.15 19.43 -8.12
C PHE A 690 13.07 19.83 -9.12
N HIS A 691 11.78 19.71 -8.74
CA HIS A 691 10.66 20.06 -9.61
C HIS A 691 10.77 21.52 -10.11
N GLY A 692 10.51 21.71 -11.41
CA GLY A 692 10.67 22.99 -12.10
C GLY A 692 12.07 23.26 -12.67
N MET A 693 13.08 22.45 -12.34
CA MET A 693 14.45 22.61 -12.89
C MET A 693 14.78 21.69 -14.07
N GLU A 694 13.95 20.68 -14.36
CA GLU A 694 14.22 19.68 -15.42
C GLU A 694 14.38 20.34 -16.79
N GLU A 695 13.44 21.22 -17.17
CA GLU A 695 13.48 21.94 -18.45
C GLU A 695 14.71 22.84 -18.58
N VAL A 696 15.13 23.47 -17.47
CA VAL A 696 16.28 24.38 -17.42
C VAL A 696 17.61 23.60 -17.51
N LEU A 697 17.70 22.46 -16.80
CA LEU A 697 18.87 21.57 -16.84
C LEU A 697 19.01 20.89 -18.22
N GLU A 698 17.90 20.47 -18.84
CA GLU A 698 17.91 19.89 -20.18
C GLU A 698 18.31 20.92 -21.25
N ALA A 699 17.83 22.16 -21.13
CA ALA A 699 18.24 23.25 -22.02
C ALA A 699 19.75 23.54 -21.91
N ASN A 700 20.31 23.57 -20.70
CA ASN A 700 21.74 23.76 -20.47
C ASN A 700 22.59 22.61 -21.05
N LEU A 701 22.19 21.35 -20.83
CA LEU A 701 22.92 20.19 -21.38
C LEU A 701 22.95 20.18 -22.91
N ASN A 702 21.82 20.49 -23.56
CA ASN A 702 21.73 20.53 -25.02
C ASN A 702 22.59 21.66 -25.61
N LYS A 703 22.68 22.79 -24.90
CA LYS A 703 23.54 23.91 -25.27
C LYS A 703 25.03 23.56 -25.18
N HIS A 704 25.48 22.91 -24.10
CA HIS A 704 26.86 22.44 -23.96
C HIS A 704 27.24 21.34 -24.96
N LYS A 705 26.30 20.46 -25.36
CA LYS A 705 26.53 19.50 -26.45
C LYS A 705 26.71 20.20 -27.81
N SER A 706 25.97 21.29 -28.04
CA SER A 706 26.11 22.08 -29.27
C SER A 706 27.43 22.85 -29.34
N GLU A 707 27.94 23.35 -28.22
CA GLU A 707 29.24 24.04 -28.14
C GLU A 707 30.42 23.09 -28.32
N LYS A 708 30.43 21.92 -27.65
CA LYS A 708 31.46 20.87 -27.84
C LYS A 708 31.55 20.37 -29.29
N SER A 709 30.42 20.31 -30.00
CA SER A 709 30.41 19.89 -31.42
C SER A 709 31.04 20.92 -32.37
N LYS A 710 31.13 22.20 -31.98
CA LYS A 710 31.81 23.25 -32.76
C LYS A 710 33.33 23.21 -32.58
N GLU A 711 33.82 22.97 -31.36
CA GLU A 711 35.27 22.87 -31.05
C GLU A 711 35.94 21.64 -31.67
N ASP A 712 35.26 20.49 -31.75
CA ASP A 712 35.83 19.27 -32.35
C ASP A 712 35.97 19.36 -33.89
N SER A 713 35.30 20.32 -34.54
CA SER A 713 35.39 20.54 -35.99
C SER A 713 36.52 21.48 -36.43
N SER A 714 37.11 22.26 -35.50
CA SER A 714 38.12 23.27 -35.81
C SER A 714 39.58 22.81 -35.63
N ASN A 715 39.82 21.57 -35.22
CA ASN A 715 41.18 21.05 -34.96
C ASN A 715 41.76 20.19 -36.10
N GLN A 716 41.68 20.68 -37.35
CA GLN A 716 42.47 20.11 -38.45
C GLN A 716 42.96 21.20 -39.42
N SER A 717 44.31 21.32 -39.54
CA SER A 717 45.15 22.27 -40.34
C SER A 717 45.33 23.67 -39.71
N THR A 718 46.51 24.28 -39.55
CA THR A 718 47.88 24.07 -40.09
C THR A 718 48.90 24.83 -39.20
N LEU A 719 50.17 24.41 -39.20
CA LEU A 719 51.34 25.13 -38.65
C LEU A 719 51.78 26.30 -39.57
N GLU A 720 52.48 27.28 -38.96
CA GLU A 720 53.15 28.49 -39.54
C GLU A 720 52.17 29.68 -39.73
N ASP A 721 52.41 30.93 -39.32
CA ASP A 721 53.64 31.71 -39.05
C ASP A 721 53.29 32.90 -38.13
N PHE A 722 54.25 33.41 -37.36
CA PHE A 722 54.12 34.67 -36.59
C PHE A 722 54.31 35.86 -37.56
N ASP A 723 53.33 36.76 -37.71
CA ASP A 723 53.62 38.19 -37.91
C ASP A 723 52.45 39.14 -37.63
N ASP A 724 52.86 40.34 -37.26
CA ASP A 724 52.14 41.50 -36.72
C ASP A 724 50.96 42.06 -37.55
N ASP A 725 50.06 42.73 -36.82
CA ASP A 725 49.17 43.81 -37.25
C ASP A 725 48.04 43.52 -38.26
N GLN A 726 46.89 43.07 -37.73
CA GLN A 726 45.59 43.52 -38.25
C GLN A 726 44.68 44.06 -37.14
N TRP A 727 44.88 45.33 -36.84
CA TRP A 727 43.83 46.25 -36.40
C TRP A 727 42.75 46.36 -37.48
N GLY A 728 41.75 45.48 -37.45
CA GLY A 728 40.69 45.52 -38.44
C GLY A 728 39.68 44.38 -38.41
N ASN A 729 39.19 43.96 -37.24
CA ASN A 729 37.87 43.31 -37.16
C ASN A 729 37.14 43.74 -35.88
N TRP A 730 36.78 45.02 -35.82
CA TRP A 730 35.77 45.54 -34.88
C TRP A 730 34.39 45.34 -35.49
N GLY A 731 33.91 44.12 -35.43
CA GLY A 731 32.61 43.73 -35.94
C GLY A 731 32.36 42.30 -35.55
N ASP A 732 32.10 42.09 -34.25
CA ASP A 732 31.24 41.07 -33.65
C ASP A 732 31.18 41.37 -32.13
N GLU A 733 30.69 42.57 -31.75
CA GLU A 733 30.37 42.89 -30.35
C GLU A 733 29.09 42.16 -29.85
N GLU A 734 28.37 41.45 -30.73
CA GLU A 734 27.19 40.67 -30.39
C GLU A 734 27.53 39.29 -29.75
N ASP A 735 28.75 38.79 -29.91
CA ASP A 735 29.17 37.50 -29.33
C ASP A 735 29.69 37.63 -27.89
N ALA A 736 30.22 38.80 -27.50
CA ALA A 736 30.75 39.03 -26.15
C ALA A 736 29.66 39.34 -25.11
N GLU A 737 28.59 40.03 -25.50
CA GLU A 737 27.43 40.28 -24.62
C GLU A 737 26.63 38.99 -24.37
N ASN A 738 26.43 38.18 -25.41
CA ASN A 738 25.82 36.86 -25.28
C ASN A 738 26.63 35.95 -24.35
N ASN A 739 27.96 35.94 -24.42
CA ASN A 739 28.77 35.08 -23.56
C ASN A 739 28.67 35.47 -22.07
N ASN A 740 28.57 36.77 -21.78
CA ASN A 740 28.40 37.25 -20.40
C ASN A 740 27.02 36.91 -19.84
N GLU A 741 25.93 37.16 -20.58
CA GLU A 741 24.57 36.77 -20.14
C GLU A 741 24.43 35.25 -19.94
N GLN A 742 25.13 34.46 -20.75
CA GLN A 742 25.18 33.01 -20.63
C GLN A 742 25.91 32.55 -19.37
N VAL A 743 27.06 33.15 -19.03
CA VAL A 743 27.78 32.89 -17.78
C VAL A 743 26.92 33.27 -16.56
N TYR A 744 26.13 34.34 -16.64
CA TYR A 744 25.18 34.71 -15.58
C TYR A 744 24.05 33.69 -15.41
N GLY A 745 23.46 33.20 -16.52
CA GLY A 745 22.42 32.18 -16.50
C GLY A 745 22.89 30.84 -15.91
N ASP A 746 24.07 30.38 -16.32
CA ASP A 746 24.66 29.12 -15.83
C ASP A 746 25.07 29.23 -14.35
N MET A 747 25.61 30.39 -13.95
CA MET A 747 25.89 30.69 -12.54
C MET A 747 24.62 30.72 -11.69
N GLN A 748 23.53 31.30 -12.21
CA GLN A 748 22.24 31.34 -11.52
C GLN A 748 21.64 29.94 -11.34
N LEU A 749 21.65 29.11 -12.38
CA LEU A 749 21.21 27.72 -12.31
C LEU A 749 22.03 26.93 -11.28
N LYS A 750 23.35 27.09 -11.28
CA LYS A 750 24.23 26.41 -10.32
C LYS A 750 23.98 26.87 -8.88
N LEU A 751 23.66 28.15 -8.66
CA LEU A 751 23.31 28.68 -7.35
C LEU A 751 21.96 28.15 -6.85
N GLU A 752 20.93 28.12 -7.71
CA GLU A 752 19.64 27.53 -7.34
C GLU A 752 19.78 26.03 -7.03
N LEU A 753 20.54 25.30 -7.85
CA LEU A 753 20.83 23.89 -7.62
C LEU A 753 21.54 23.66 -6.27
N ARG A 754 22.50 24.51 -5.92
CA ARG A 754 23.19 24.46 -4.62
C ARG A 754 22.24 24.72 -3.45
N ASP A 755 21.34 25.71 -3.56
CA ASP A 755 20.36 25.99 -2.50
C ASP A 755 19.41 24.80 -2.29
N ARG A 756 18.95 24.18 -3.38
CA ARG A 756 18.18 22.94 -3.27
C ARG A 756 19.02 21.84 -2.63
N VAL A 757 20.21 21.53 -3.13
CA VAL A 757 21.08 20.50 -2.53
C VAL A 757 21.36 20.79 -1.04
N ASP A 758 21.50 22.05 -0.62
CA ASP A 758 21.63 22.41 0.79
C ASP A 758 20.39 22.02 1.62
N ASN A 759 19.18 22.23 1.08
CA ASN A 759 17.95 21.78 1.73
C ASN A 759 17.87 20.24 1.83
N LEU A 760 18.42 19.49 0.87
CA LEU A 760 18.52 18.03 0.92
C LEU A 760 19.48 17.59 2.03
N PHE A 761 20.59 18.30 2.22
CA PHE A 761 21.54 17.99 3.30
C PHE A 761 20.97 18.32 4.68
N LYS A 762 20.19 19.40 4.83
CA LYS A 762 19.43 19.64 6.07
C LYS A 762 18.55 18.43 6.41
N PHE A 763 17.93 17.82 5.41
CA PHE A 763 17.16 16.59 5.58
C PHE A 763 18.04 15.38 5.95
N PHE A 764 19.19 15.18 5.30
CA PHE A 764 20.14 14.12 5.66
C PHE A 764 20.69 14.26 7.07
N HIS A 765 21.00 15.48 7.52
CA HIS A 765 21.42 15.77 8.89
C HIS A 765 20.31 15.42 9.89
N LYS A 766 19.05 15.73 9.55
CA LYS A 766 17.90 15.33 10.36
C LYS A 766 17.79 13.80 10.48
N LEU A 767 18.01 13.05 9.41
CA LEU A 767 18.07 11.58 9.44
C LEU A 767 19.21 11.05 10.31
N SER A 768 20.39 11.68 10.26
CA SER A 768 21.51 11.27 11.13
C SER A 768 21.23 11.51 12.63
N SER A 769 20.34 12.45 12.95
CA SER A 769 20.01 12.80 14.34
C SER A 769 19.06 11.81 15.04
N LEU A 770 18.56 10.79 14.33
CA LEU A 770 17.55 9.85 14.84
C LEU A 770 17.96 9.19 16.16
N LYS A 771 19.13 8.54 16.22
CA LYS A 771 19.57 7.83 17.43
C LYS A 771 19.91 8.79 18.59
N THR A 772 20.46 9.96 18.29
CA THR A 772 20.83 10.98 19.29
C THR A 772 19.61 11.60 19.96
N LYS A 773 18.56 11.88 19.18
CA LYS A 773 17.29 12.44 19.67
C LYS A 773 16.42 11.40 20.38
N ASN A 774 16.50 10.12 19.96
CA ASN A 774 15.79 9.02 20.60
C ASN A 774 16.45 8.61 21.93
N ILE A 775 15.97 9.17 23.06
CA ILE A 775 16.46 8.85 24.42
C ILE A 775 16.39 7.33 24.72
N THR A 776 15.39 6.63 24.16
CA THR A 776 15.16 5.19 24.34
C THR A 776 16.24 4.32 23.70
N LEU A 777 16.78 4.75 22.54
CA LEU A 777 17.89 4.11 21.85
C LEU A 777 19.25 4.55 22.42
N ARG A 778 19.35 5.77 22.97
CA ARG A 778 20.59 6.34 23.51
C ARG A 778 21.09 5.68 24.80
N ASN A 779 20.18 5.26 25.69
CA ASN A 779 20.53 4.80 27.05
C ASN A 779 20.23 3.30 27.31
N GLY A 780 19.84 2.55 26.27
CA GLY A 780 19.39 1.16 26.38
C GLY A 780 20.41 0.11 25.95
N PRO A 781 20.25 -1.17 26.34
CA PRO A 781 21.03 -2.29 25.78
C PRO A 781 20.93 -2.37 24.25
N LEU A 782 19.84 -1.86 23.68
CA LEU A 782 19.58 -1.73 22.24
C LEU A 782 20.55 -0.78 21.50
N GLY A 783 21.23 0.12 22.21
CA GLY A 783 22.17 1.09 21.64
C GLY A 783 23.64 0.90 22.04
N LEU A 784 23.93 0.02 23.01
CA LEU A 784 25.25 -0.10 23.64
C LEU A 784 26.13 -1.24 23.09
N GLU A 785 25.73 -1.88 21.99
CA GLU A 785 26.41 -3.08 21.47
C GLU A 785 27.46 -2.80 20.38
N SER A 786 27.98 -1.57 20.26
CA SER A 786 29.02 -1.23 19.28
C SER A 786 30.47 -1.35 19.80
N SER A 787 30.73 -1.90 21.00
CA SER A 787 32.08 -1.86 21.58
C SER A 787 32.75 -3.18 21.98
N TYR A 788 32.11 -4.35 21.86
CA TYR A 788 32.82 -5.62 22.07
C TYR A 788 32.37 -6.68 21.05
N GLY A 789 33.34 -7.21 20.31
CA GLY A 789 33.14 -7.99 19.09
C GLY A 789 32.41 -9.32 19.24
N GLY A 790 31.86 -9.76 18.11
CA GLY A 790 31.39 -11.12 17.88
C GLY A 790 29.98 -11.42 18.36
N ASP A 791 29.02 -10.53 18.10
CA ASP A 791 27.62 -10.78 18.44
C ASP A 791 26.82 -11.35 17.25
N PRO A 792 26.11 -12.49 17.40
CA PRO A 792 25.23 -13.05 16.37
C PRO A 792 24.08 -12.14 15.91
N TYR A 793 23.83 -11.00 16.57
CA TYR A 793 22.75 -10.06 16.24
C TYR A 793 23.19 -8.81 15.46
N MET A 794 24.48 -8.69 15.12
CA MET A 794 25.00 -7.62 14.26
C MET A 794 24.44 -7.76 12.83
N GLY A 795 23.42 -6.94 12.53
CA GLY A 795 22.73 -6.92 11.22
C GLY A 795 21.23 -7.22 11.28
N LYS A 796 20.65 -7.40 12.48
CA LYS A 796 19.21 -7.54 12.69
C LYS A 796 18.51 -6.20 12.93
N GLY A 797 17.31 -6.04 12.39
CA GLY A 797 16.46 -4.86 12.55
C GLY A 797 15.91 -4.71 13.97
N LEU A 798 15.27 -3.55 14.24
CA LEU A 798 14.74 -3.23 15.56
C LEU A 798 13.67 -4.24 16.02
N LEU A 799 12.78 -4.66 15.11
CA LEU A 799 11.67 -5.55 15.45
C LEU A 799 12.16 -6.92 15.96
N TYR A 800 13.19 -7.48 15.34
CA TYR A 800 13.85 -8.70 15.80
C TYR A 800 14.38 -8.55 17.24
N LYS A 801 15.12 -7.46 17.48
CA LYS A 801 15.75 -7.18 18.78
C LYS A 801 14.69 -7.01 19.86
N LEU A 802 13.64 -6.22 19.59
CA LEU A 802 12.53 -6.00 20.51
C LEU A 802 11.79 -7.30 20.85
N LEU A 803 11.44 -8.12 19.86
CA LEU A 803 10.74 -9.38 20.11
C LEU A 803 11.62 -10.36 20.89
N THR A 804 12.92 -10.44 20.57
CA THR A 804 13.87 -11.29 21.32
C THR A 804 13.95 -10.86 22.79
N MET A 805 14.02 -9.55 23.05
CA MET A 805 14.01 -9.00 24.42
C MET A 805 12.71 -9.29 25.14
N VAL A 806 11.56 -9.01 24.52
CA VAL A 806 10.22 -9.22 25.09
C VAL A 806 9.96 -10.69 25.41
N LEU A 807 10.27 -11.59 24.47
CA LEU A 807 10.06 -13.03 24.64
C LEU A 807 11.05 -13.62 25.66
N GLY A 808 12.26 -13.07 25.72
CA GLY A 808 13.26 -13.36 26.76
C GLY A 808 12.93 -12.75 28.14
N LYS A 809 11.82 -12.00 28.25
CA LYS A 809 11.40 -11.27 29.47
C LYS A 809 12.43 -10.26 29.98
N TYR A 810 13.25 -9.71 29.09
CA TYR A 810 14.17 -8.63 29.39
C TYR A 810 13.42 -7.29 29.44
N GLU A 811 13.95 -6.35 30.22
CA GLU A 811 13.41 -4.98 30.26
C GLU A 811 13.74 -4.26 28.95
N VAL A 812 12.72 -3.70 28.30
CA VAL A 812 12.87 -2.91 27.07
C VAL A 812 12.83 -1.42 27.42
N PRO A 813 13.94 -0.68 27.25
CA PRO A 813 13.97 0.75 27.52
C PRO A 813 12.98 1.51 26.64
N GLY A 814 12.25 2.45 27.26
CA GLY A 814 11.28 3.27 26.55
C GLY A 814 9.93 2.62 26.24
N LEU A 815 9.78 1.31 26.52
CA LEU A 815 8.53 0.60 26.31
C LEU A 815 7.50 0.99 27.37
N GLU A 816 6.49 1.74 26.95
CA GLU A 816 5.39 2.17 27.82
C GLU A 816 4.26 1.15 27.81
N TYR A 817 3.63 0.93 28.96
CA TYR A 817 2.42 0.11 29.08
C TYR A 817 1.26 1.01 29.48
N HIS A 818 0.18 0.96 28.71
CA HIS A 818 -1.01 1.75 28.94
C HIS A 818 -1.95 0.99 29.87
N SER A 819 -2.39 1.65 30.96
CA SER A 819 -3.34 1.09 31.92
C SER A 819 -4.52 2.01 32.14
N SER A 820 -5.71 1.40 32.30
CA SER A 820 -6.98 2.09 32.54
C SER A 820 -6.91 3.02 33.75
N ALA A 821 -7.62 4.15 33.70
CA ALA A 821 -7.74 5.12 34.80
C ALA A 821 -8.15 4.47 36.15
N VAL A 822 -9.01 3.45 36.13
CA VAL A 822 -9.40 2.69 37.33
C VAL A 822 -8.22 1.89 37.89
N GLY A 823 -7.39 1.30 37.04
CA GLY A 823 -6.16 0.62 37.43
C GLY A 823 -5.09 1.57 38.00
N ARG A 824 -5.08 2.84 37.57
CA ARG A 824 -4.19 3.88 38.13
C ARG A 824 -4.65 4.33 39.53
N LEU A 825 -5.95 4.40 39.79
CA LEU A 825 -6.53 4.69 41.12
C LEU A 825 -6.20 3.60 42.16
N PHE A 826 -6.21 2.33 41.76
CA PHE A 826 -5.75 1.23 42.64
C PHE A 826 -4.23 1.25 42.89
N LYS A 827 -3.44 1.89 42.00
CA LYS A 827 -1.99 2.08 42.18
C LYS A 827 -1.64 3.29 43.06
N SER A 828 -2.38 4.41 42.95
CA SER A 828 -2.03 5.64 43.69
C SER A 828 -2.68 5.77 45.07
N GLY A 829 -3.82 5.11 45.34
CA GLY A 829 -4.59 5.30 46.58
C GLY A 829 -4.45 4.23 47.66
N PHE A 830 -3.90 3.04 47.36
CA PHE A 830 -3.96 1.87 48.26
C PHE A 830 -2.60 1.20 48.56
N GLY A 831 -1.48 1.91 48.32
CA GLY A 831 -0.10 1.43 48.51
C GLY A 831 0.30 1.00 49.94
N ARG A 832 -0.63 0.89 50.89
CA ARG A 832 -0.41 0.31 52.23
C ARG A 832 -0.84 -1.16 52.37
N PHE A 833 -1.45 -1.77 51.35
CA PHE A 833 -1.98 -3.14 51.44
C PHE A 833 -1.31 -4.20 50.55
N GLY A 834 -0.20 -3.90 49.87
CA GLY A 834 0.63 -4.94 49.21
C GLY A 834 -0.04 -5.73 48.08
N LEU A 835 -1.24 -5.33 47.62
CA LEU A 835 -2.00 -5.95 46.53
C LEU A 835 -1.75 -5.26 45.19
N GLY A 836 -0.50 -4.89 44.89
CA GLY A 836 -0.14 -4.40 43.57
C GLY A 836 -0.29 -5.51 42.55
N GLN A 837 -1.23 -5.41 41.61
CA GLN A 837 -1.23 -6.30 40.46
C GLN A 837 0.09 -6.14 39.69
N ALA A 838 0.78 -7.25 39.46
CA ALA A 838 1.98 -7.26 38.63
C ALA A 838 1.66 -6.67 37.25
N LYS A 839 2.55 -5.80 36.74
CA LYS A 839 2.43 -5.26 35.38
C LYS A 839 2.34 -6.45 34.42
N PRO A 840 1.29 -6.55 33.58
CA PRO A 840 1.22 -7.64 32.62
C PRO A 840 2.43 -7.58 31.71
N SER A 841 3.00 -8.75 31.40
CA SER A 841 4.14 -8.86 30.49
C SER A 841 3.64 -9.24 29.10
N LEU A 842 4.19 -8.57 28.09
CA LEU A 842 3.90 -8.85 26.69
C LEU A 842 4.30 -10.29 26.31
N GLY A 843 5.45 -10.80 26.81
CA GLY A 843 5.93 -12.16 26.55
C GLY A 843 5.14 -13.28 27.26
N GLU A 844 4.14 -12.94 28.07
CA GLU A 844 3.23 -13.90 28.72
C GLU A 844 1.90 -14.08 27.97
N GLN A 845 1.65 -13.24 26.97
CA GLN A 845 0.43 -13.32 26.17
C GLN A 845 0.50 -14.47 25.16
N SER A 846 -0.62 -15.17 24.97
CA SER A 846 -0.74 -16.24 23.95
C SER A 846 -0.88 -15.70 22.52
N VAL A 847 -1.26 -14.44 22.39
CA VAL A 847 -1.38 -13.72 21.11
C VAL A 847 -0.60 -12.42 21.26
N ILE A 848 0.30 -12.15 20.33
CA ILE A 848 1.03 -10.88 20.23
C ILE A 848 0.70 -10.26 18.87
N LEU A 849 0.11 -9.08 18.90
CA LEU A 849 -0.11 -8.24 17.73
C LEU A 849 0.95 -7.13 17.74
N VAL A 850 1.81 -7.11 16.73
CA VAL A 850 2.73 -5.98 16.49
C VAL A 850 2.11 -5.09 15.43
N PHE A 851 2.05 -3.78 15.66
CA PHE A 851 1.62 -2.81 14.65
C PHE A 851 2.66 -1.70 14.49
N VAL A 852 3.22 -1.58 13.28
CA VAL A 852 4.21 -0.54 12.98
C VAL A 852 3.55 0.66 12.31
N VAL A 853 3.56 1.79 13.01
CA VAL A 853 2.98 3.07 12.59
C VAL A 853 3.95 3.74 11.61
N GLY A 854 3.55 3.85 10.35
CA GLY A 854 4.41 4.29 9.24
C GLY A 854 4.68 3.19 8.21
N GLY A 855 4.38 1.92 8.54
CA GLY A 855 4.38 0.80 7.60
C GLY A 855 5.35 -0.31 8.00
N ILE A 856 5.24 -1.46 7.34
CA ILE A 856 6.10 -2.66 7.53
C ILE A 856 6.77 -3.06 6.22
N ASN A 857 7.90 -3.75 6.30
CA ASN A 857 8.57 -4.42 5.19
C ASN A 857 8.55 -5.95 5.40
N CYS A 858 8.59 -6.77 4.32
CA CYS A 858 8.50 -8.24 4.49
C CYS A 858 9.77 -8.83 5.13
N HIS A 859 10.91 -8.17 5.01
CA HIS A 859 12.13 -8.55 5.71
C HIS A 859 11.94 -8.47 7.22
N GLU A 860 11.24 -7.45 7.72
CA GLU A 860 10.94 -7.33 9.15
C GLU A 860 9.97 -8.43 9.61
N VAL A 861 9.01 -8.81 8.75
CA VAL A 861 8.12 -9.95 9.02
C VAL A 861 8.93 -11.24 9.16
N LEU A 862 9.87 -11.47 8.23
CA LEU A 862 10.80 -12.61 8.27
C LEU A 862 11.60 -12.61 9.59
N GLU A 863 12.18 -11.47 9.96
CA GLU A 863 12.98 -11.38 11.17
C GLU A 863 12.15 -11.54 12.44
N ALA A 864 10.95 -10.98 12.50
CA ALA A 864 10.04 -11.15 13.64
C ALA A 864 9.65 -12.63 13.85
N ARG A 865 9.46 -13.36 12.75
CA ARG A 865 9.20 -14.81 12.77
C ARG A 865 10.44 -15.59 13.21
N GLU A 866 11.62 -15.17 12.75
CA GLU A 866 12.89 -15.75 13.18
C GLU A 866 13.07 -15.59 14.70
N ALA A 867 12.83 -14.39 15.25
CA ALA A 867 12.89 -14.12 16.70
C ALA A 867 11.93 -15.03 17.50
N LEU A 868 10.69 -15.19 17.01
CA LEU A 868 9.72 -16.09 17.63
C LEU A 868 10.18 -17.55 17.59
N SER A 869 10.69 -18.02 16.44
CA SER A 869 11.17 -19.39 16.29
C SER A 869 12.34 -19.72 17.23
N GLN A 870 13.24 -18.74 17.44
CA GLN A 870 14.41 -18.88 18.31
C GLN A 870 14.07 -18.78 19.79
N SER A 871 12.96 -18.13 20.16
CA SER A 871 12.49 -18.04 21.54
C SER A 871 12.06 -19.40 22.14
N GLY A 872 11.81 -20.41 21.30
CA GLY A 872 11.31 -21.71 21.74
C GLY A 872 9.87 -21.70 22.27
N ARG A 873 9.09 -20.65 21.94
CA ARG A 873 7.68 -20.46 22.33
C ARG A 873 6.73 -20.63 21.13
N PRO A 874 6.52 -21.86 20.62
CA PRO A 874 5.60 -22.11 19.50
C PRO A 874 4.12 -21.92 19.89
N ASP A 875 3.83 -21.76 21.19
CA ASP A 875 2.50 -21.50 21.74
C ASP A 875 1.99 -20.08 21.46
N ILE A 876 2.87 -19.16 21.07
CA ILE A 876 2.51 -17.76 20.83
C ILE A 876 2.10 -17.57 19.37
N GLU A 877 0.91 -16.99 19.18
CA GLU A 877 0.40 -16.54 17.90
C GLU A 877 0.85 -15.10 17.65
N LEU A 878 1.79 -14.91 16.72
CA LEU A 878 2.26 -13.58 16.32
C LEU A 878 1.52 -13.10 15.06
N ILE A 879 0.88 -11.93 15.17
CA ILE A 879 0.26 -11.18 14.06
C ILE A 879 1.05 -9.88 13.87
N ILE A 880 1.35 -9.52 12.62
CA ILE A 880 2.10 -8.31 12.29
C ILE A 880 1.25 -7.44 11.37
N GLY A 881 1.07 -6.18 11.76
CA GLY A 881 0.33 -5.17 11.02
C GLY A 881 1.17 -3.92 10.78
N GLY A 882 0.77 -3.13 9.79
CA GLY A 882 1.33 -1.80 9.60
C GLY A 882 0.40 -0.89 8.81
N THR A 883 0.69 0.41 8.81
CA THR A 883 -0.11 1.38 8.05
C THR A 883 -0.03 1.16 6.54
N THR A 884 1.08 0.63 6.04
CA THR A 884 1.31 0.31 4.61
C THR A 884 2.37 -0.80 4.50
N LEU A 885 2.48 -1.42 3.33
CA LEU A 885 3.64 -2.23 2.95
C LEU A 885 4.70 -1.30 2.33
N LEU A 886 5.96 -1.47 2.72
CA LEU A 886 7.09 -0.64 2.31
C LEU A 886 8.13 -1.47 1.56
N THR A 887 8.46 -1.05 0.35
CA THR A 887 9.70 -1.41 -0.35
C THR A 887 10.74 -0.32 -0.17
N PRO A 888 12.04 -0.58 -0.46
CA PRO A 888 13.06 0.48 -0.45
C PRO A 888 12.72 1.66 -1.37
N ASN A 889 12.04 1.41 -2.48
CA ASN A 889 11.53 2.45 -3.37
C ASN A 889 10.41 3.28 -2.73
N ASP A 890 9.46 2.64 -2.05
CA ASP A 890 8.41 3.36 -1.31
C ASP A 890 9.01 4.22 -0.19
N MET A 891 10.06 3.74 0.47
CA MET A 891 10.79 4.52 1.48
C MET A 891 11.45 5.76 0.89
N LEU A 892 12.08 5.62 -0.28
CA LEU A 892 12.64 6.76 -1.00
C LEU A 892 11.57 7.80 -1.33
N ASP A 893 10.41 7.36 -1.83
CA ASP A 893 9.29 8.25 -2.17
C ASP A 893 8.69 8.92 -0.92
N LEU A 894 8.65 8.23 0.23
CA LEU A 894 8.20 8.81 1.51
C LEU A 894 9.17 9.83 2.09
N LEU A 895 10.48 9.63 1.88
CA LEU A 895 11.53 10.49 2.45
C LEU A 895 11.85 11.70 1.58
N LEU A 896 11.92 11.53 0.25
CA LEU A 896 12.31 12.61 -0.69
C LEU A 896 11.15 13.13 -1.54
N GLY A 897 10.01 12.43 -1.57
CA GLY A 897 8.88 12.76 -2.43
C GLY A 897 9.07 12.30 -3.88
N SER A 898 8.06 11.60 -4.42
CA SER A 898 7.98 11.20 -5.83
C SER A 898 7.52 12.31 -6.76
#